data_AF-A0A8J3TBS0-F1
#
_entry.id   AF-A0A8J3TBS0-F1
#
_cell.length_a   1.000
_cell.length_b   1.000
_cell.length_c   1.000
_cell.angle_alpha   90.00
_cell.angle_beta   90.00
_cell.angle_gamma   90.00
#
_symmetry.space_group_name_H-M   'P 1'
#
loop_
_entity.id
_entity.type
_entity.pdbx_description
1 polymer ?
#
loop_
_entity_poly.entity_id
_entity_poly.type
_entity_poly.pdbx_seq_one_letter_code
_entity_poly.pdbx_strand_id
1 'polypeptide(L)'
;MADARHDSGDVGGTERGDATTEYRRGTAKGAASVPGGLSSPYTPGVPRRPPAHPTLPYAPVPRRGVAPFVGELLPPAMPGRPRLRRVPIDQVPADRVPIDRPPVARPPVDRVPASHTAVGRAQVGRTIAGQATAPLPSNHRRRERGRHWAAVSGLLIGALTIGVGGATLISQGPGAIGVCPPPILRIVAAPEIASPIRDAAKSIGGHCAPAAVAAQEPAETVRDLEAHPPDVWVPSSTAWLRLADAQGYRAAGTSLARSPLVVATPRPVARSLGWPGRQPTWTELADRTYTGEIQRFSVPDPQRVTAGLLAVLGVDAAVGRGGDGPGAARMRALTFRSRLADADADPARLLRQVTAVPDPARDVGLFPVTEQALWSSLTETGARSLVAVYPPDGLVEADYPLVASDGVQHDAARRPVVARLGAWFRSGAGVRKLTEHGFRPPAGVADAAVPVRDGLLPRYGLASPIPPDARAVTEAVTAWARYQRMRFQALLLVDQSASMGDPVRDGAGDPTTKAALLRECAGEAVRLLGEDTSLAMWLFPPARASGTPFVEAVPFGPLDGAVGGVPRRTALSRALADYQPTSRTGAPLHEAVLRATDEMRQRYRSDEVTLVVVVTDGPDGGSSSRASFLSKLAGDVDPSRPVPVFAVGYGPGADMATLREAARLTGGQAFAAANPRDLDSAVLAVFLAAHQGRSG
;
A
#
# COMPACT_ATOMS: atom_id res chain seq x y z
N MET A 1 -41.75 60.43 36.11
CA MET A 1 -42.37 60.43 34.77
C MET A 1 -42.08 59.05 34.19
N ALA A 2 -42.80 57.98 34.56
CA ALA A 2 -44.25 57.73 34.73
C ALA A 2 -44.86 57.14 33.46
N ASP A 3 -45.66 56.06 33.48
CA ASP A 3 -45.97 55.04 34.53
C ASP A 3 -46.13 53.67 33.77
N ALA A 4 -46.52 52.50 34.28
CA ALA A 4 -47.29 52.06 35.45
C ALA A 4 -46.77 50.65 35.93
N ARG A 5 -47.20 49.93 36.99
CA ARG A 5 -48.51 49.49 37.56
C ARG A 5 -49.25 48.42 36.75
N HIS A 6 -49.95 47.44 37.34
CA HIS A 6 -50.08 46.89 38.72
C HIS A 6 -50.85 45.54 38.61
N ASP A 7 -50.78 44.54 39.51
CA ASP A 7 -49.70 44.08 40.42
C ASP A 7 -50.11 42.76 41.12
N SER A 8 -49.21 42.13 41.88
CA SER A 8 -49.46 41.11 42.95
C SER A 8 -50.07 39.74 42.56
N GLY A 9 -49.91 38.64 43.31
CA GLY A 9 -49.15 38.28 44.54
C GLY A 9 -49.18 36.73 44.67
N ASP A 10 -48.64 36.00 45.66
CA ASP A 10 -47.93 36.24 46.93
C ASP A 10 -47.06 34.94 47.18
N VAL A 11 -46.07 34.75 48.06
CA VAL A 11 -45.94 34.93 49.53
C VAL A 11 -44.43 35.04 49.91
N GLY A 12 -44.08 35.73 51.01
CA GLY A 12 -42.70 35.93 51.51
C GLY A 12 -42.05 34.72 52.24
N GLY A 13 -40.94 34.85 52.99
CA GLY A 13 -40.08 36.02 53.28
C GLY A 13 -39.62 36.08 54.75
N THR A 14 -38.33 36.37 55.04
CA THR A 14 -37.79 36.74 56.38
C THR A 14 -36.36 37.33 56.27
N GLU A 15 -35.85 38.02 57.31
CA GLU A 15 -34.70 38.95 57.24
C GLU A 15 -33.65 38.80 58.38
N ARG A 16 -32.39 39.18 58.09
CA ARG A 16 -31.29 39.73 58.95
C ARG A 16 -30.70 38.90 60.14
N GLY A 17 -29.43 39.15 60.50
CA GLY A 17 -28.87 38.71 61.81
C GLY A 17 -27.35 38.66 62.13
N ASP A 18 -26.51 39.64 61.74
CA ASP A 18 -25.24 40.11 62.40
C ASP A 18 -24.07 39.19 62.93
N ALA A 19 -22.97 39.87 63.35
CA ALA A 19 -21.73 39.43 64.07
C ALA A 19 -20.51 38.94 63.21
N THR A 20 -19.34 39.62 63.06
CA THR A 20 -18.28 40.19 63.98
C THR A 20 -17.30 39.13 64.58
N THR A 21 -15.96 39.30 64.69
CA THR A 21 -15.06 40.48 64.78
C THR A 21 -13.59 40.17 64.34
N GLU A 22 -12.74 41.19 64.14
CA GLU A 22 -11.26 41.09 63.99
C GLU A 22 -10.51 40.60 65.25
N TYR A 23 -9.25 40.15 65.08
CA TYR A 23 -8.17 40.48 66.03
C TYR A 23 -6.82 40.73 65.32
N ARG A 24 -5.87 41.44 65.99
CA ARG A 24 -4.80 42.20 65.32
C ARG A 24 -3.47 42.26 66.12
N ARG A 25 -2.34 42.31 65.37
CA ARG A 25 -0.94 42.66 65.80
C ARG A 25 -0.16 41.70 66.74
N GLY A 26 1.13 41.57 66.43
CA GLY A 26 2.24 41.12 67.29
C GLY A 26 3.58 41.43 66.58
N THR A 27 4.65 41.83 67.29
CA THR A 27 5.81 42.50 66.63
C THR A 27 7.21 42.22 67.21
N ALA A 28 8.14 41.92 66.28
CA ALA A 28 9.56 42.37 66.21
C ALA A 28 10.67 41.72 67.08
N LYS A 29 11.88 41.71 66.47
CA LYS A 29 13.24 41.37 66.97
C LYS A 29 13.47 39.90 67.36
N GLY A 30 14.60 39.26 67.01
CA GLY A 30 15.80 39.62 66.23
C GLY A 30 16.77 38.42 66.16
N ALA A 31 17.90 38.40 65.46
CA ALA A 31 18.57 39.40 64.59
C ALA A 31 19.00 38.72 63.25
N ALA A 32 20.17 38.83 62.59
CA ALA A 32 21.48 39.48 62.82
C ALA A 32 22.17 39.83 61.46
N SER A 33 23.51 40.02 61.46
CA SER A 33 24.34 40.49 60.33
C SER A 33 24.72 39.39 59.31
N VAL A 34 24.92 39.56 57.98
CA VAL A 34 25.37 40.70 57.10
C VAL A 34 26.89 40.96 57.17
N PRO A 35 27.66 41.31 56.09
CA PRO A 35 27.36 41.57 54.64
C PRO A 35 28.00 40.49 53.70
N GLY A 36 28.17 40.56 52.37
CA GLY A 36 28.22 41.58 51.29
C GLY A 36 28.87 40.91 50.03
N GLY A 37 29.18 41.54 48.89
CA GLY A 37 28.97 42.93 48.45
C GLY A 37 29.90 43.40 47.30
N LEU A 38 29.71 42.90 46.06
CA LEU A 38 30.19 43.43 44.75
C LEU A 38 31.69 43.76 44.50
N SER A 39 32.24 43.28 43.37
CA SER A 39 33.41 43.84 42.66
C SER A 39 33.47 43.36 41.19
N SER A 40 34.19 44.10 40.33
CA SER A 40 34.33 43.93 38.86
C SER A 40 35.82 44.10 38.45
N PRO A 41 36.29 44.07 37.19
CA PRO A 41 35.67 43.72 35.89
C PRO A 41 36.51 42.66 35.08
N TYR A 42 36.65 42.80 33.76
CA TYR A 42 37.16 41.79 32.80
C TYR A 42 38.35 42.31 31.93
N THR A 43 39.35 41.45 31.62
CA THR A 43 40.47 41.59 30.61
C THR A 43 41.52 42.73 30.80
N PRO A 44 42.69 42.74 30.09
CA PRO A 44 43.25 41.83 29.05
C PRO A 44 44.74 41.35 29.25
N GLY A 45 45.25 40.41 28.40
CA GLY A 45 46.70 40.15 28.17
C GLY A 45 47.14 38.72 27.72
N VAL A 46 48.07 38.55 26.74
CA VAL A 46 48.59 37.24 26.22
C VAL A 46 49.98 37.33 25.50
N PRO A 47 51.02 36.52 25.82
CA PRO A 47 52.02 36.11 24.79
C PRO A 47 52.85 34.78 24.95
N ARG A 48 53.03 34.04 23.83
CA ARG A 48 54.25 33.27 23.36
C ARG A 48 54.67 31.89 23.99
N ARG A 49 55.81 31.32 23.52
CA ARG A 49 56.22 29.89 23.26
C ARG A 49 57.75 29.67 23.52
N PRO A 50 58.45 28.49 23.33
CA PRO A 50 58.10 27.10 22.88
C PRO A 50 58.48 26.00 23.96
N PRO A 51 59.47 25.02 23.93
CA PRO A 51 60.25 24.24 22.91
C PRO A 51 60.60 22.70 23.16
N ALA A 52 61.07 22.00 22.09
CA ALA A 52 62.13 20.94 21.96
C ALA A 52 62.01 19.42 22.39
N HIS A 53 62.83 18.54 21.75
CA HIS A 53 62.90 17.04 21.78
C HIS A 53 64.36 16.49 21.96
N PRO A 54 64.65 15.15 22.15
CA PRO A 54 65.19 14.29 21.04
C PRO A 54 65.10 12.70 21.09
N THR A 55 65.06 12.05 19.90
CA THR A 55 65.65 10.76 19.32
C THR A 55 65.86 9.36 20.00
N LEU A 56 65.29 8.27 19.37
CA LEU A 56 65.84 6.97 18.80
C LEU A 56 66.80 6.00 19.59
N PRO A 57 67.10 4.68 19.22
CA PRO A 57 67.12 3.99 17.88
C PRO A 57 66.86 2.42 17.70
N TYR A 58 66.85 1.95 16.43
CA TYR A 58 67.28 0.63 15.82
C TYR A 58 66.54 -0.75 15.98
N ALA A 59 66.86 -1.70 15.07
CA ALA A 59 66.28 -3.07 14.79
C ALA A 59 67.33 -3.94 13.99
N PRO A 60 67.09 -5.06 13.21
CA PRO A 60 65.88 -5.89 12.85
C PRO A 60 66.12 -7.46 12.69
N VAL A 61 65.26 -8.18 11.91
CA VAL A 61 65.49 -9.48 11.15
C VAL A 61 65.45 -10.83 11.94
N PRO A 62 65.04 -12.03 11.38
CA PRO A 62 65.05 -12.52 9.97
C PRO A 62 63.76 -13.22 9.40
N ARG A 63 63.86 -13.78 8.17
CA ARG A 63 62.87 -14.64 7.45
C ARG A 63 63.41 -16.05 7.17
N ARG A 64 62.56 -17.10 7.31
CA ARG A 64 62.53 -18.47 6.70
C ARG A 64 61.50 -19.29 7.53
N GLY A 65 60.72 -20.28 7.06
CA GLY A 65 60.43 -20.84 5.73
C GLY A 65 59.71 -22.21 5.86
N VAL A 66 59.22 -22.80 4.76
CA VAL A 66 58.72 -24.19 4.62
C VAL A 66 57.23 -24.49 5.01
N ALA A 67 56.68 -25.48 4.30
CA ALA A 67 55.29 -25.91 4.03
C ALA A 67 54.36 -26.35 5.21
N PRO A 68 53.04 -26.53 4.95
CA PRO A 68 52.06 -27.05 5.90
C PRO A 68 51.84 -28.58 5.78
N PHE A 69 51.48 -29.27 6.88
CA PHE A 69 50.87 -30.61 6.82
C PHE A 69 49.95 -30.94 8.04
N VAL A 70 48.74 -31.40 7.70
CA VAL A 70 47.73 -32.22 8.41
C VAL A 70 47.93 -32.62 9.89
N GLY A 71 46.86 -32.50 10.69
CA GLY A 71 46.64 -33.39 11.85
C GLY A 71 45.59 -32.91 12.88
N GLU A 72 44.34 -33.36 12.77
CA GLU A 72 43.32 -33.18 13.83
C GLU A 72 42.44 -34.43 13.94
N LEU A 73 41.99 -34.79 15.16
CA LEU A 73 41.45 -36.11 15.51
C LEU A 73 39.94 -36.08 15.84
N LEU A 74 39.23 -37.16 15.45
CA LEU A 74 37.82 -37.41 15.78
C LEU A 74 37.65 -37.80 17.27
N PRO A 75 36.48 -37.57 17.89
CA PRO A 75 35.37 -38.56 17.83
C PRO A 75 33.94 -37.95 18.00
N PRO A 76 32.85 -38.74 18.15
CA PRO A 76 32.48 -40.03 17.55
C PRO A 76 31.21 -39.89 16.64
N ALA A 77 30.54 -40.97 16.23
CA ALA A 77 29.46 -40.95 15.23
C ALA A 77 28.25 -41.87 15.55
N MET A 78 27.08 -41.61 14.91
CA MET A 78 25.97 -42.52 14.52
C MET A 78 24.80 -41.68 13.91
N PRO A 79 23.83 -42.23 13.13
CA PRO A 79 23.96 -43.22 12.06
C PRO A 79 23.18 -42.87 10.75
N GLY A 80 23.64 -43.42 9.61
CA GLY A 80 22.77 -43.96 8.53
C GLY A 80 21.89 -43.06 7.64
N ARG A 81 22.32 -42.83 6.38
CA ARG A 81 21.44 -42.70 5.19
C ARG A 81 22.06 -43.42 3.97
N PRO A 82 21.27 -44.06 3.08
CA PRO A 82 21.80 -44.83 1.94
C PRO A 82 22.32 -43.94 0.81
N ARG A 83 23.31 -44.44 0.05
CA ARG A 83 23.90 -43.75 -1.12
C ARG A 83 23.25 -44.23 -2.42
N LEU A 84 22.77 -43.31 -3.25
CA LEU A 84 22.43 -43.59 -4.65
C LEU A 84 23.68 -43.50 -5.53
N ARG A 85 23.91 -44.50 -6.38
CA ARG A 85 24.93 -44.47 -7.44
C ARG A 85 24.44 -43.61 -8.61
N ARG A 86 25.35 -42.85 -9.23
CA ARG A 86 25.15 -42.36 -10.61
C ARG A 86 25.47 -43.47 -11.60
N VAL A 87 24.73 -43.52 -12.70
CA VAL A 87 24.99 -44.36 -13.88
C VAL A 87 24.95 -43.44 -15.11
N PRO A 88 25.96 -43.45 -15.99
CA PRO A 88 25.91 -42.73 -17.26
C PRO A 88 25.14 -43.56 -18.30
N ILE A 89 24.49 -42.90 -19.25
CA ILE A 89 23.83 -43.53 -20.40
C ILE A 89 24.13 -42.70 -21.65
N ASP A 90 24.68 -43.36 -22.67
CA ASP A 90 24.79 -42.87 -24.04
C ASP A 90 24.05 -43.86 -24.96
N GLN A 91 23.28 -43.30 -25.92
CA GLN A 91 22.85 -43.82 -27.24
C GLN A 91 22.45 -45.32 -27.37
N VAL A 92 21.25 -45.69 -27.86
CA VAL A 92 20.87 -46.00 -29.27
C VAL A 92 19.58 -46.88 -29.18
N PRO A 93 18.66 -47.02 -30.17
CA PRO A 93 18.28 -46.20 -31.35
C PRO A 93 16.84 -45.63 -31.17
N ALA A 94 16.19 -45.22 -32.27
CA ALA A 94 14.75 -44.92 -32.32
C ALA A 94 14.02 -45.82 -33.32
N ASP A 95 12.91 -46.45 -32.91
CA ASP A 95 12.02 -47.26 -33.75
C ASP A 95 10.58 -46.73 -33.72
N ARG A 96 9.81 -47.05 -34.77
CA ARG A 96 8.46 -46.50 -35.01
C ARG A 96 7.36 -47.43 -34.51
N VAL A 97 6.40 -46.87 -33.77
CA VAL A 97 5.06 -47.47 -33.53
C VAL A 97 4.00 -46.39 -33.78
N PRO A 98 2.90 -46.67 -34.52
CA PRO A 98 1.87 -45.68 -34.81
C PRO A 98 0.96 -45.43 -33.60
N ILE A 99 0.39 -44.22 -33.52
CA ILE A 99 -0.65 -43.85 -32.55
C ILE A 99 -1.94 -43.57 -33.31
N ASP A 100 -2.94 -44.43 -33.13
CA ASP A 100 -4.29 -44.18 -33.63
C ASP A 100 -4.97 -43.03 -32.88
N ARG A 101 -5.78 -42.25 -33.60
CA ARG A 101 -6.57 -41.14 -33.04
C ARG A 101 -8.00 -41.61 -32.75
N PRO A 102 -8.49 -41.57 -31.50
CA PRO A 102 -9.92 -41.67 -31.24
C PRO A 102 -10.66 -40.42 -31.76
N PRO A 103 -11.92 -40.53 -32.22
CA PRO A 103 -12.66 -39.42 -32.78
C PRO A 103 -13.20 -38.46 -31.70
N VAL A 104 -13.11 -37.16 -31.95
CA VAL A 104 -13.69 -36.13 -31.08
C VAL A 104 -15.16 -35.91 -31.46
N ALA A 105 -16.08 -36.39 -30.61
CA ALA A 105 -17.50 -36.10 -30.73
C ALA A 105 -17.81 -34.63 -30.32
N ARG A 106 -18.72 -33.99 -31.05
CA ARG A 106 -19.26 -32.66 -30.69
C ARG A 106 -20.56 -32.83 -29.90
N PRO A 107 -20.78 -32.11 -28.78
CA PRO A 107 -22.11 -32.02 -28.17
C PRO A 107 -23.06 -31.19 -29.06
N PRO A 108 -24.38 -31.41 -28.96
CA PRO A 108 -25.38 -30.65 -29.72
C PRO A 108 -25.56 -29.23 -29.19
N VAL A 109 -26.14 -28.36 -30.03
CA VAL A 109 -26.57 -27.01 -29.64
C VAL A 109 -28.10 -26.97 -29.64
N ASP A 110 -28.70 -27.01 -28.44
CA ASP A 110 -30.14 -26.90 -28.30
C ASP A 110 -30.64 -25.48 -28.59
N ARG A 111 -31.75 -25.38 -29.30
CA ARG A 111 -32.46 -24.13 -29.59
C ARG A 111 -33.60 -23.94 -28.60
N VAL A 112 -33.49 -22.93 -27.73
CA VAL A 112 -34.64 -22.43 -26.95
C VAL A 112 -35.38 -21.37 -27.78
N PRO A 113 -36.71 -21.45 -27.94
CA PRO A 113 -37.47 -20.51 -28.77
C PRO A 113 -37.67 -19.16 -28.06
N ALA A 114 -37.62 -18.07 -28.84
CA ALA A 114 -37.95 -16.73 -28.34
C ALA A 114 -39.46 -16.52 -28.23
N SER A 115 -39.95 -16.17 -27.03
CA SER A 115 -41.35 -15.84 -26.78
C SER A 115 -41.66 -14.37 -27.12
N HIS A 116 -42.37 -14.15 -28.23
CA HIS A 116 -42.92 -12.83 -28.54
C HIS A 116 -44.03 -12.47 -27.54
N THR A 117 -43.89 -11.36 -26.81
CA THR A 117 -44.96 -10.73 -26.04
C THR A 117 -45.25 -9.35 -26.62
N ALA A 118 -46.50 -9.08 -26.98
CA ALA A 118 -46.89 -7.83 -27.63
C ALA A 118 -47.16 -6.72 -26.60
N VAL A 119 -46.54 -5.55 -26.79
CA VAL A 119 -46.88 -4.34 -26.03
C VAL A 119 -48.05 -3.64 -26.71
N GLY A 120 -49.22 -3.64 -26.07
CA GLY A 120 -50.44 -3.03 -26.59
C GLY A 120 -50.40 -1.50 -26.57
N ARG A 121 -51.12 -0.87 -27.53
CA ARG A 121 -51.44 0.56 -27.47
C ARG A 121 -52.56 0.79 -26.45
N ALA A 122 -52.46 1.86 -25.67
CA ALA A 122 -53.57 2.42 -24.90
C ALA A 122 -53.54 3.96 -24.99
N GLN A 123 -54.70 4.59 -25.22
CA GLN A 123 -54.89 6.04 -25.20
C GLN A 123 -55.70 6.46 -23.98
N VAL A 124 -55.12 7.29 -23.11
CA VAL A 124 -55.80 8.18 -22.15
C VAL A 124 -54.84 9.37 -21.93
N GLY A 125 -55.25 10.62 -21.77
CA GLY A 125 -56.57 11.28 -21.81
C GLY A 125 -56.43 12.68 -21.20
N ARG A 126 -57.12 13.71 -21.70
CA ARG A 126 -57.05 15.08 -21.15
C ARG A 126 -58.09 15.30 -20.06
N THR A 127 -57.71 15.94 -18.95
CA THR A 127 -58.64 16.62 -18.02
C THR A 127 -57.91 17.76 -17.27
N ILE A 128 -58.64 18.62 -16.56
CA ILE A 128 -58.26 20.03 -16.33
C ILE A 128 -58.52 20.51 -14.89
N ALA A 129 -57.61 21.37 -14.39
CA ALA A 129 -57.71 22.34 -13.28
C ALA A 129 -57.76 21.84 -11.81
N GLY A 130 -57.18 22.67 -10.92
CA GLY A 130 -57.14 22.51 -9.45
C GLY A 130 -56.17 23.51 -8.80
N GLN A 131 -56.69 24.61 -8.25
CA GLN A 131 -56.01 25.70 -7.51
C GLN A 131 -55.62 25.28 -6.08
N ALA A 132 -54.78 25.91 -5.26
CA ALA A 132 -53.82 27.06 -5.28
C ALA A 132 -52.74 26.75 -4.17
N THR A 133 -51.69 27.52 -3.80
CA THR A 133 -51.45 28.97 -3.59
C THR A 133 -49.94 29.33 -3.71
N ALA A 134 -49.58 30.62 -3.63
CA ALA A 134 -48.20 31.17 -3.69
C ALA A 134 -47.63 31.47 -2.26
N PRO A 135 -46.37 31.95 -2.03
CA PRO A 135 -45.68 33.04 -2.75
C PRO A 135 -44.19 32.82 -3.16
N LEU A 136 -43.68 33.78 -3.93
CA LEU A 136 -42.28 34.05 -4.34
C LEU A 136 -41.66 35.14 -3.40
N PRO A 137 -40.39 35.64 -3.52
CA PRO A 137 -39.43 35.63 -4.65
C PRO A 137 -37.96 35.25 -4.23
N SER A 138 -36.86 35.44 -4.98
CA SER A 138 -36.61 36.30 -6.16
C SER A 138 -35.45 35.88 -7.08
N ASN A 139 -35.64 36.14 -8.38
CA ASN A 139 -34.67 36.66 -9.37
C ASN A 139 -33.22 36.14 -9.40
N HIS A 140 -32.85 35.53 -10.53
CA HIS A 140 -31.81 36.13 -11.38
C HIS A 140 -32.29 36.20 -12.83
N ARG A 141 -31.91 37.27 -13.56
CA ARG A 141 -32.52 37.62 -14.86
C ARG A 141 -31.95 36.80 -16.03
N ARG A 142 -32.86 36.21 -16.82
CA ARG A 142 -32.61 35.62 -18.13
C ARG A 142 -32.66 36.71 -19.22
N ARG A 143 -31.82 36.64 -20.26
CA ARG A 143 -32.04 37.38 -21.51
C ARG A 143 -31.56 36.57 -22.71
N GLU A 144 -32.49 36.06 -23.51
CA GLU A 144 -32.20 35.35 -24.76
C GLU A 144 -32.16 36.29 -25.97
N ARG A 145 -31.30 35.95 -26.93
CA ARG A 145 -31.48 36.02 -28.40
C ARG A 145 -30.16 35.53 -29.05
N GLY A 146 -30.13 34.68 -30.08
CA GLY A 146 -31.24 33.89 -30.63
C GLY A 146 -30.87 33.11 -31.90
N ARG A 147 -30.87 31.77 -31.79
CA ARG A 147 -31.34 30.80 -32.79
C ARG A 147 -30.55 30.58 -34.12
N HIS A 148 -29.85 29.43 -34.15
CA HIS A 148 -29.45 28.57 -35.30
C HIS A 148 -28.66 29.14 -36.49
N TRP A 149 -27.45 28.58 -36.69
CA TRP A 149 -27.14 27.73 -37.86
C TRP A 149 -26.35 26.50 -37.37
N ALA A 150 -26.10 25.49 -38.21
CA ALA A 150 -25.61 24.18 -37.79
C ALA A 150 -24.40 23.67 -38.59
N ALA A 151 -23.73 22.68 -37.99
CA ALA A 151 -22.66 21.81 -38.54
C ALA A 151 -21.24 22.38 -38.71
N VAL A 152 -20.28 21.45 -38.69
CA VAL A 152 -18.84 21.56 -39.00
C VAL A 152 -17.99 22.52 -38.15
N SER A 153 -17.30 21.96 -37.15
CA SER A 153 -15.92 22.30 -36.74
C SER A 153 -15.41 21.36 -35.64
N GLY A 154 -15.42 20.04 -35.92
CA GLY A 154 -15.01 19.00 -34.98
C GLY A 154 -13.56 18.52 -35.15
N LEU A 155 -12.64 19.39 -35.59
CA LEU A 155 -11.26 19.00 -35.91
C LEU A 155 -10.30 20.21 -35.96
N LEU A 156 -9.78 20.66 -34.81
CA LEU A 156 -8.59 21.56 -34.74
C LEU A 156 -7.95 21.72 -33.33
N ILE A 157 -8.03 20.71 -32.46
CA ILE A 157 -7.23 20.64 -31.22
C ILE A 157 -6.31 19.42 -31.30
N GLY A 158 -5.31 19.52 -32.17
CA GLY A 158 -4.34 18.45 -32.45
C GLY A 158 -3.16 18.89 -33.31
N ALA A 159 -2.87 20.20 -33.37
CA ALA A 159 -1.90 20.78 -34.29
C ALA A 159 -1.22 22.06 -33.73
N LEU A 160 -1.01 22.15 -32.40
CA LEU A 160 -0.42 23.34 -31.76
C LEU A 160 0.69 23.04 -30.73
N THR A 161 1.54 22.06 -31.01
CA THR A 161 2.82 21.82 -30.30
C THR A 161 4.02 21.66 -31.25
N ILE A 162 3.84 21.97 -32.55
CA ILE A 162 4.90 22.04 -33.55
C ILE A 162 4.71 23.37 -34.31
N GLY A 163 5.55 24.38 -34.06
CA GLY A 163 5.39 25.67 -34.75
C GLY A 163 5.95 26.96 -34.14
N VAL A 164 6.85 26.91 -33.13
CA VAL A 164 7.59 28.11 -32.69
C VAL A 164 9.09 27.81 -32.68
N GLY A 165 9.75 28.09 -33.81
CA GLY A 165 11.14 27.65 -34.03
C GLY A 165 11.81 28.19 -35.29
N GLY A 166 11.50 29.41 -35.73
CA GLY A 166 12.23 30.04 -36.84
C GLY A 166 11.54 31.25 -37.46
N ALA A 167 11.95 32.46 -37.07
CA ALA A 167 11.61 33.71 -37.80
C ALA A 167 12.53 34.92 -37.54
N THR A 168 13.73 34.78 -36.95
CA THR A 168 14.72 35.89 -36.85
C THR A 168 16.17 35.39 -36.87
N LEU A 169 16.77 35.29 -38.05
CA LEU A 169 18.23 35.41 -38.27
C LEU A 169 18.48 35.61 -39.77
N ILE A 170 18.88 36.82 -40.16
CA ILE A 170 19.32 37.16 -41.53
C ILE A 170 20.79 37.58 -41.48
N SER A 171 21.56 37.24 -42.52
CA SER A 171 22.93 37.68 -42.79
C SER A 171 24.03 37.29 -41.79
N GLN A 172 24.47 36.02 -41.84
CA GLN A 172 25.86 35.60 -41.58
C GLN A 172 26.22 34.37 -42.44
N GLY A 173 27.00 34.56 -43.52
CA GLY A 173 27.83 33.53 -44.21
C GLY A 173 27.16 32.30 -44.88
N PRO A 174 27.59 31.88 -46.08
CA PRO A 174 27.16 30.61 -46.69
C PRO A 174 27.91 29.41 -46.07
N GLY A 175 27.66 29.14 -44.79
CA GLY A 175 28.04 27.87 -44.15
C GLY A 175 26.99 26.79 -44.44
N ALA A 176 27.42 25.57 -44.79
CA ALA A 176 26.51 24.49 -45.15
C ALA A 176 25.72 23.98 -43.92
N ILE A 177 24.48 24.45 -43.76
CA ILE A 177 23.52 23.91 -42.79
C ILE A 177 23.06 22.52 -43.30
N GLY A 178 23.75 21.48 -42.87
CA GLY A 178 23.38 20.09 -43.19
C GLY A 178 22.02 19.74 -42.62
N VAL A 179 21.02 19.54 -43.49
CA VAL A 179 19.68 19.11 -43.09
C VAL A 179 19.77 17.68 -42.54
N CYS A 180 19.51 17.50 -41.24
CA CYS A 180 19.50 16.18 -40.63
C CYS A 180 18.33 15.33 -41.19
N PRO A 181 18.54 14.03 -41.43
CA PRO A 181 17.46 13.10 -41.71
C PRO A 181 16.53 12.96 -40.49
N PRO A 182 15.26 12.55 -40.67
CA PRO A 182 14.37 12.27 -39.56
C PRO A 182 14.92 11.12 -38.68
N PRO A 183 14.70 11.16 -37.36
CA PRO A 183 15.14 10.10 -36.47
C PRO A 183 14.42 8.77 -36.77
N ILE A 184 15.16 7.67 -36.72
CA ILE A 184 14.67 6.31 -37.06
C ILE A 184 14.15 5.53 -35.83
N LEU A 185 14.11 6.17 -34.67
CA LEU A 185 13.61 5.63 -33.41
C LEU A 185 12.78 6.68 -32.66
N ARG A 186 11.60 6.29 -32.17
CA ARG A 186 10.85 7.01 -31.13
C ARG A 186 11.09 6.35 -29.77
N ILE A 187 11.98 6.96 -28.98
CA ILE A 187 12.19 6.59 -27.58
C ILE A 187 11.15 7.31 -26.71
N VAL A 188 10.43 6.57 -25.88
CA VAL A 188 9.66 7.12 -24.75
C VAL A 188 10.42 6.79 -23.46
N ALA A 189 10.66 7.79 -22.62
CA ALA A 189 11.43 7.63 -21.39
C ALA A 189 10.75 8.34 -20.20
N ALA A 190 10.95 7.79 -19.00
CA ALA A 190 10.54 8.45 -17.77
C ALA A 190 11.19 9.85 -17.66
N PRO A 191 10.48 10.89 -17.18
CA PRO A 191 10.92 12.28 -17.33
C PRO A 191 12.32 12.58 -16.76
N GLU A 192 12.66 11.94 -15.64
CA GLU A 192 13.92 12.08 -14.91
C GLU A 192 15.14 11.62 -15.73
N ILE A 193 15.02 10.54 -16.52
CA ILE A 193 16.13 9.99 -17.32
C ILE A 193 16.09 10.45 -18.79
N ALA A 194 15.00 11.06 -19.24
CA ALA A 194 14.83 11.53 -20.61
C ALA A 194 15.92 12.52 -21.06
N SER A 195 16.48 13.34 -20.16
CA SER A 195 17.57 14.28 -20.54
C SER A 195 18.93 13.62 -20.72
N PRO A 196 19.42 12.75 -19.81
CA PRO A 196 20.54 11.84 -20.09
C PRO A 196 20.39 11.07 -21.41
N ILE A 197 19.20 10.56 -21.73
CA ILE A 197 18.94 9.82 -22.99
C ILE A 197 19.01 10.73 -24.22
N ARG A 198 18.50 11.97 -24.17
CA ARG A 198 18.67 12.96 -25.26
C ARG A 198 20.14 13.26 -25.55
N ASP A 199 20.97 13.41 -24.52
CA ASP A 199 22.39 13.72 -24.70
C ASP A 199 23.18 12.47 -25.17
N ALA A 200 22.81 11.27 -24.70
CA ALA A 200 23.32 10.01 -25.24
C ALA A 200 22.97 9.84 -26.73
N ALA A 201 21.72 10.11 -27.12
CA ALA A 201 21.25 10.02 -28.51
C ALA A 201 22.03 10.96 -29.46
N LYS A 202 22.28 12.21 -29.04
CA LYS A 202 23.20 13.12 -29.77
C LYS A 202 24.61 12.51 -29.86
N SER A 203 25.16 12.05 -28.73
CA SER A 203 26.53 11.52 -28.66
C SER A 203 26.77 10.27 -29.53
N ILE A 204 25.75 9.46 -29.82
CA ILE A 204 25.86 8.28 -30.72
C ILE A 204 25.47 8.56 -32.18
N GLY A 205 25.02 9.78 -32.48
CA GLY A 205 24.66 10.26 -33.83
C GLY A 205 25.56 11.36 -34.38
N GLY A 206 26.41 11.97 -33.55
CA GLY A 206 27.24 13.11 -33.94
C GLY A 206 26.38 14.37 -34.09
N HIS A 207 26.26 14.90 -35.30
CA HIS A 207 25.47 16.12 -35.56
C HIS A 207 23.97 15.86 -35.68
N CYS A 208 23.54 14.64 -36.01
CA CYS A 208 22.13 14.27 -36.17
C CYS A 208 21.77 13.13 -35.22
N ALA A 209 20.93 13.38 -34.23
CA ALA A 209 20.47 12.36 -33.29
C ALA A 209 19.60 11.32 -34.03
N PRO A 210 19.88 10.00 -33.92
CA PRO A 210 19.15 8.97 -34.66
C PRO A 210 17.79 8.63 -34.03
N ALA A 211 17.44 9.29 -32.91
CA ALA A 211 16.28 8.99 -32.10
C ALA A 211 15.61 10.28 -31.59
N ALA A 212 14.30 10.36 -31.70
CA ALA A 212 13.46 11.29 -30.95
C ALA A 212 13.25 10.74 -29.54
N VAL A 213 13.25 11.61 -28.52
CA VAL A 213 13.11 11.21 -27.11
C VAL A 213 11.99 12.02 -26.45
N ALA A 214 10.83 11.38 -26.29
CA ALA A 214 9.72 11.91 -25.50
C ALA A 214 9.94 11.63 -24.02
N ALA A 215 9.61 12.60 -23.17
CA ALA A 215 9.44 12.40 -21.73
C ALA A 215 7.96 12.13 -21.46
N GLN A 216 7.64 11.02 -20.80
CA GLN A 216 6.27 10.63 -20.46
C GLN A 216 6.29 9.78 -19.19
N GLU A 217 5.28 9.91 -18.33
CA GLU A 217 5.21 9.08 -17.13
C GLU A 217 5.04 7.59 -17.51
N PRO A 218 5.67 6.64 -16.81
CA PRO A 218 5.49 5.21 -17.10
C PRO A 218 4.02 4.78 -16.98
N ALA A 219 3.26 5.34 -16.04
CA ALA A 219 1.83 5.10 -15.86
C ALA A 219 0.93 5.66 -16.98
N GLU A 220 1.39 6.66 -17.72
CA GLU A 220 0.77 7.14 -18.95
C GLU A 220 1.18 6.24 -20.11
N THR A 221 2.48 5.96 -20.23
CA THR A 221 3.01 5.09 -21.28
C THR A 221 2.30 3.73 -21.30
N VAL A 222 2.11 3.09 -20.13
CA VAL A 222 1.40 1.80 -20.00
C VAL A 222 -0.04 1.87 -20.52
N ARG A 223 -0.76 2.98 -20.31
CA ARG A 223 -2.13 3.16 -20.83
C ARG A 223 -2.16 3.42 -22.33
N ASP A 224 -1.11 4.05 -22.87
CA ASP A 224 -0.97 4.36 -24.29
C ASP A 224 -0.33 3.23 -25.11
N LEU A 225 0.20 2.17 -24.48
CA LEU A 225 1.01 1.13 -25.14
C LEU A 225 0.32 0.45 -26.33
N GLU A 226 -0.99 0.22 -26.27
CA GLU A 226 -1.75 -0.43 -27.35
C GLU A 226 -1.95 0.52 -28.55
N ALA A 227 -2.31 1.78 -28.29
CA ALA A 227 -2.60 2.76 -29.32
C ALA A 227 -1.34 3.39 -29.94
N HIS A 228 -0.29 3.57 -29.13
CA HIS A 228 0.94 4.28 -29.49
C HIS A 228 2.20 3.55 -28.99
N PRO A 229 2.44 2.27 -29.36
CA PRO A 229 3.62 1.51 -28.93
C PRO A 229 4.93 2.20 -29.35
N PRO A 230 5.87 2.44 -28.42
CA PRO A 230 7.16 3.07 -28.76
C PRO A 230 8.11 2.08 -29.43
N ASP A 231 9.02 2.61 -30.27
CA ASP A 231 10.15 1.81 -30.78
C ASP A 231 10.99 1.27 -29.62
N VAL A 232 11.22 2.14 -28.62
CA VAL A 232 12.05 1.91 -27.45
C VAL A 232 11.38 2.57 -26.23
N TRP A 233 11.30 1.84 -25.12
CA TRP A 233 10.79 2.35 -23.84
C TRP A 233 11.89 2.31 -22.77
N VAL A 234 11.96 3.35 -21.95
CA VAL A 234 12.78 3.40 -20.73
C VAL A 234 11.91 3.89 -19.56
N PRO A 235 11.08 3.03 -18.95
CA PRO A 235 10.37 3.38 -17.72
C PRO A 235 11.36 3.54 -16.56
N SER A 236 10.92 4.14 -15.46
CA SER A 236 11.78 4.26 -14.27
C SER A 236 12.19 2.90 -13.67
N SER A 237 11.37 1.86 -13.85
CA SER A 237 11.63 0.53 -13.30
C SER A 237 10.99 -0.60 -14.12
N THR A 238 11.62 -1.77 -14.05
CA THR A 238 11.07 -3.08 -14.45
C THR A 238 9.71 -3.39 -13.80
N ALA A 239 9.36 -2.77 -12.67
CA ALA A 239 8.01 -2.89 -12.09
C ALA A 239 6.90 -2.42 -13.06
N TRP A 240 7.15 -1.41 -13.91
CA TRP A 240 6.21 -0.99 -14.95
C TRP A 240 6.13 -1.99 -16.10
N LEU A 241 7.21 -2.73 -16.40
CA LEU A 241 7.17 -3.83 -17.37
C LEU A 241 6.27 -4.97 -16.88
N ARG A 242 6.22 -5.23 -15.57
CA ARG A 242 5.31 -6.23 -14.98
C ARG A 242 3.84 -5.83 -15.09
N LEU A 243 3.52 -4.55 -14.87
CA LEU A 243 2.16 -4.01 -15.09
C LEU A 243 1.76 -3.99 -16.57
N ALA A 244 2.73 -3.90 -17.48
CA ALA A 244 2.52 -3.96 -18.93
C ALA A 244 2.36 -5.41 -19.47
N ASP A 245 3.12 -6.37 -18.93
CA ASP A 245 3.01 -7.82 -19.24
C ASP A 245 1.64 -8.38 -18.83
N ALA A 246 1.07 -7.89 -17.72
CA ALA A 246 -0.32 -8.17 -17.34
C ALA A 246 -1.37 -7.70 -18.38
N GLN A 247 -0.99 -6.82 -19.30
CA GLN A 247 -1.80 -6.33 -20.43
C GLN A 247 -1.30 -6.89 -21.78
N GLY A 248 -0.38 -7.87 -21.77
CA GLY A 248 0.17 -8.55 -22.95
C GLY A 248 1.48 -7.99 -23.49
N TYR A 249 1.97 -6.85 -23.00
CA TYR A 249 3.25 -6.26 -23.42
C TYR A 249 4.42 -6.99 -22.76
N ARG A 250 4.79 -8.13 -23.34
CA ARG A 250 5.93 -8.95 -22.89
C ARG A 250 7.25 -8.35 -23.34
N ALA A 251 7.96 -7.74 -22.40
CA ALA A 251 9.27 -7.15 -22.67
C ALA A 251 10.28 -7.38 -21.54
N ALA A 252 11.55 -7.47 -21.92
CA ALA A 252 12.70 -7.42 -21.04
C ALA A 252 13.66 -6.34 -21.56
N GLY A 253 14.36 -5.66 -20.65
CA GLY A 253 15.31 -4.61 -20.97
C GLY A 253 16.60 -4.72 -20.18
N THR A 254 17.62 -3.95 -20.59
CA THR A 254 18.88 -3.85 -19.83
C THR A 254 18.90 -2.55 -19.05
N SER A 255 19.05 -2.62 -17.73
CA SER A 255 19.16 -1.46 -16.85
C SER A 255 20.22 -0.46 -17.32
N LEU A 256 19.83 0.80 -17.52
CA LEU A 256 20.74 1.89 -17.90
C LEU A 256 21.34 2.61 -16.70
N ALA A 257 20.62 2.63 -15.59
CA ALA A 257 20.93 3.38 -14.39
C ALA A 257 20.30 2.68 -13.18
N ARG A 258 20.64 3.12 -11.97
CA ARG A 258 19.94 2.76 -10.73
C ARG A 258 19.61 4.01 -9.92
N SER A 259 18.52 3.93 -9.19
CA SER A 259 18.20 4.83 -8.09
C SER A 259 17.41 4.04 -7.05
N PRO A 260 17.96 3.73 -5.86
CA PRO A 260 17.21 3.07 -4.81
C PRO A 260 16.00 3.93 -4.38
N LEU A 261 14.96 3.26 -3.92
CA LEU A 261 13.88 3.92 -3.22
C LEU A 261 14.36 4.25 -1.80
N VAL A 262 14.19 5.49 -1.39
CA VAL A 262 14.50 5.99 -0.06
C VAL A 262 13.25 6.59 0.57
N VAL A 263 13.14 6.53 1.89
CA VAL A 263 12.17 7.35 2.62
C VAL A 263 12.84 8.67 2.93
N ALA A 264 12.37 9.74 2.30
CA ALA A 264 12.79 11.10 2.62
C ALA A 264 12.03 11.58 3.85
N THR A 265 12.76 12.16 4.80
CA THR A 265 12.14 12.71 6.02
C THR A 265 13.04 13.78 6.66
N PRO A 266 12.48 14.75 7.42
CA PRO A 266 13.28 15.71 8.17
C PRO A 266 14.25 15.06 9.15
N ARG A 267 15.47 15.60 9.20
CA ARG A 267 16.58 15.14 10.04
C ARG A 267 16.25 14.95 11.54
N PRO A 268 15.36 15.73 12.18
CA PRO A 268 14.92 15.44 13.55
C PRO A 268 14.15 14.13 13.66
N VAL A 269 13.22 13.85 12.73
CA VAL A 269 12.38 12.64 12.71
C VAL A 269 13.23 11.41 12.43
N ALA A 270 14.16 11.50 11.48
CA ALA A 270 15.14 10.44 11.23
C ALA A 270 15.92 10.08 12.51
N ARG A 271 16.34 11.08 13.28
CA ARG A 271 17.10 10.89 14.53
C ARG A 271 16.30 10.20 15.63
N SER A 272 15.02 10.53 15.82
CA SER A 272 14.14 9.79 16.74
C SER A 272 13.96 8.31 16.36
N LEU A 273 14.12 7.99 15.06
CA LEU A 273 14.11 6.61 14.55
C LEU A 273 15.49 5.93 14.63
N GLY A 274 16.54 6.62 15.09
CA GLY A 274 17.90 6.08 15.25
C GLY A 274 18.86 6.29 14.08
N TRP A 275 18.46 7.06 13.05
CA TRP A 275 19.37 7.50 11.99
C TRP A 275 20.37 8.54 12.54
N PRO A 276 21.66 8.55 12.11
CA PRO A 276 22.27 7.71 11.07
C PRO A 276 22.89 6.41 11.60
N GLY A 277 22.82 6.13 12.91
CA GLY A 277 23.47 4.97 13.53
C GLY A 277 22.93 3.62 13.04
N ARG A 278 21.66 3.60 12.59
CA ARG A 278 21.05 2.50 11.84
C ARG A 278 20.06 3.05 10.81
N GLN A 279 19.62 2.19 9.89
CA GLN A 279 18.49 2.47 9.00
C GLN A 279 17.22 1.80 9.57
N PRO A 280 16.14 2.56 9.83
CA PRO A 280 14.83 2.00 10.15
C PRO A 280 14.31 1.07 9.05
N THR A 281 13.60 0.02 9.45
CA THR A 281 12.96 -0.96 8.54
C THR A 281 11.56 -0.51 8.10
N TRP A 282 11.07 -0.97 6.94
CA TRP A 282 9.67 -0.75 6.52
C TRP A 282 8.69 -1.26 7.56
N THR A 283 8.98 -2.42 8.15
CA THR A 283 8.22 -3.00 9.26
C THR A 283 8.16 -2.02 10.44
N GLU A 284 9.30 -1.48 10.89
CA GLU A 284 9.35 -0.50 11.98
C GLU A 284 8.65 0.82 11.64
N LEU A 285 8.80 1.32 10.40
CA LEU A 285 8.14 2.55 9.97
C LEU A 285 6.62 2.36 9.89
N ALA A 286 6.15 1.17 9.52
CA ALA A 286 4.73 0.81 9.55
C ALA A 286 4.21 0.72 10.99
N ASP A 287 4.91 -0.02 11.87
CA ASP A 287 4.55 -0.18 13.28
C ASP A 287 4.49 1.18 14.00
N ARG A 288 5.50 2.04 13.81
CA ARG A 288 5.53 3.39 14.41
C ARG A 288 4.52 4.36 13.81
N THR A 289 4.02 4.11 12.60
CA THR A 289 2.87 4.86 12.04
C THR A 289 1.56 4.35 12.64
N TYR A 290 1.46 3.06 12.96
CA TYR A 290 0.32 2.48 13.66
C TYR A 290 0.25 2.92 15.14
N THR A 291 1.37 3.02 15.85
CA THR A 291 1.43 3.53 17.25
C THR A 291 1.31 5.05 17.37
N GLY A 292 1.35 5.79 16.25
CA GLY A 292 1.28 7.25 16.23
C GLY A 292 2.57 7.98 16.59
N GLU A 293 3.68 7.27 16.80
CA GLU A 293 5.02 7.86 16.95
C GLU A 293 5.45 8.63 15.68
N ILE A 294 5.08 8.10 14.52
CA ILE A 294 5.16 8.80 13.23
C ILE A 294 3.83 9.50 12.98
N GLN A 295 3.77 10.80 13.28
CA GLN A 295 2.56 11.62 13.11
C GLN A 295 2.11 11.78 11.66
N ARG A 296 3.05 11.68 10.71
CA ARG A 296 2.79 11.85 9.27
C ARG A 296 3.71 10.96 8.45
N PHE A 297 3.15 9.90 7.86
CA PHE A 297 3.72 9.18 6.72
C PHE A 297 2.73 9.32 5.56
N SER A 298 3.22 9.74 4.39
CA SER A 298 2.47 9.83 3.15
C SER A 298 3.11 8.98 2.04
N VAL A 299 2.31 8.33 1.19
CA VAL A 299 2.80 7.51 0.06
C VAL A 299 2.10 7.94 -1.24
N PRO A 300 2.79 8.05 -2.39
CA PRO A 300 2.17 8.31 -3.69
C PRO A 300 1.31 7.14 -4.19
N ASP A 301 0.34 7.41 -5.06
CA ASP A 301 -0.46 6.35 -5.70
C ASP A 301 0.44 5.40 -6.53
N PRO A 302 0.50 4.08 -6.21
CA PRO A 302 1.31 3.12 -6.94
C PRO A 302 0.82 2.83 -8.36
N GLN A 303 -0.42 3.22 -8.72
CA GLN A 303 -0.92 3.12 -10.09
C GLN A 303 -0.41 4.27 -10.98
N ARG A 304 0.18 5.31 -10.39
CA ARG A 304 0.54 6.57 -11.07
C ARG A 304 2.01 6.95 -10.96
N VAL A 305 2.63 6.72 -9.80
CA VAL A 305 3.95 7.27 -9.47
C VAL A 305 4.93 6.15 -9.12
N THR A 306 6.09 6.12 -9.79
CA THR A 306 7.14 5.09 -9.56
C THR A 306 7.51 4.93 -8.09
N ALA A 307 7.63 6.03 -7.34
CA ALA A 307 7.96 5.98 -5.92
C ALA A 307 6.87 5.30 -5.07
N GLY A 308 5.60 5.44 -5.43
CA GLY A 308 4.49 4.69 -4.82
C GLY A 308 4.53 3.22 -5.19
N LEU A 309 4.70 2.90 -6.48
CA LEU A 309 4.79 1.53 -7.00
C LEU A 309 5.89 0.74 -6.29
N LEU A 310 7.08 1.33 -6.20
CA LEU A 310 8.22 0.74 -5.50
C LEU A 310 7.99 0.68 -3.98
N ALA A 311 7.33 1.67 -3.35
CA ALA A 311 7.03 1.61 -1.92
C ALA A 311 6.12 0.43 -1.57
N VAL A 312 5.08 0.15 -2.37
CA VAL A 312 4.21 -1.01 -2.17
C VAL A 312 4.99 -2.32 -2.30
N LEU A 313 5.83 -2.46 -3.33
CA LEU A 313 6.67 -3.66 -3.51
C LEU A 313 7.73 -3.80 -2.42
N GLY A 314 8.25 -2.69 -1.88
CA GLY A 314 9.16 -2.69 -0.74
C GLY A 314 8.50 -3.15 0.56
N VAL A 315 7.29 -2.65 0.84
CA VAL A 315 6.49 -3.08 2.01
C VAL A 315 6.08 -4.55 1.88
N ASP A 316 5.60 -5.00 0.72
CA ASP A 316 5.21 -6.40 0.48
C ASP A 316 6.42 -7.35 0.63
N ALA A 317 7.58 -6.97 0.08
CA ALA A 317 8.84 -7.71 0.26
C ALA A 317 9.39 -7.69 1.69
N ALA A 318 9.09 -6.66 2.48
CA ALA A 318 9.47 -6.56 3.88
C ALA A 318 8.61 -7.47 4.76
N VAL A 319 7.28 -7.35 4.69
CA VAL A 319 6.39 -8.17 5.53
C VAL A 319 6.43 -9.65 5.11
N GLY A 320 6.64 -9.94 3.82
CA GLY A 320 6.89 -11.31 3.34
C GLY A 320 8.12 -12.00 3.95
N ARG A 321 9.00 -11.27 4.66
CA ARG A 321 10.13 -11.84 5.43
C ARG A 321 9.78 -12.13 6.90
N GLY A 322 8.61 -11.72 7.37
CA GLY A 322 8.16 -11.93 8.77
C GLY A 322 7.89 -13.39 9.14
N GLY A 323 7.74 -14.27 8.13
CA GLY A 323 7.41 -15.69 8.32
C GLY A 323 5.92 -16.00 8.36
N ASP A 324 5.07 -14.97 8.35
CA ASP A 324 3.61 -15.09 8.34
C ASP A 324 3.08 -15.67 7.01
N GLY A 325 1.84 -16.15 7.02
CA GLY A 325 1.13 -16.50 5.79
C GLY A 325 0.97 -15.28 4.86
N PRO A 326 1.00 -15.44 3.52
CA PRO A 326 0.88 -14.32 2.57
C PRO A 326 -0.37 -13.44 2.78
N GLY A 327 -1.47 -14.02 3.29
CA GLY A 327 -2.67 -13.28 3.66
C GLY A 327 -2.45 -12.29 4.82
N ALA A 328 -1.82 -12.75 5.90
CA ALA A 328 -1.48 -11.92 7.07
C ALA A 328 -0.41 -10.87 6.74
N ALA A 329 0.61 -11.24 5.96
CA ALA A 329 1.65 -10.30 5.52
C ALA A 329 1.05 -9.13 4.71
N ARG A 330 0.14 -9.44 3.79
CA ARG A 330 -0.55 -8.43 2.98
C ARG A 330 -1.60 -7.65 3.79
N MET A 331 -2.21 -8.25 4.81
CA MET A 331 -3.07 -7.51 5.75
C MET A 331 -2.30 -6.42 6.50
N ARG A 332 -1.07 -6.69 6.95
CA ARG A 332 -0.19 -5.69 7.58
C ARG A 332 0.14 -4.54 6.62
N ALA A 333 0.45 -4.84 5.35
CA ALA A 333 0.71 -3.81 4.33
C ALA A 333 -0.51 -2.89 4.10
N LEU A 334 -1.72 -3.46 4.02
CA LEU A 334 -2.96 -2.69 3.84
C LEU A 334 -3.36 -1.91 5.11
N THR A 335 -3.14 -2.50 6.28
CA THR A 335 -3.29 -1.84 7.59
C THR A 335 -2.38 -0.62 7.70
N PHE A 336 -1.11 -0.75 7.32
CA PHE A 336 -0.19 0.38 7.26
C PHE A 336 -0.73 1.47 6.33
N ARG A 337 -1.26 1.11 5.15
CA ARG A 337 -1.88 2.08 4.23
C ARG A 337 -3.06 2.83 4.86
N SER A 338 -3.92 2.19 5.66
CA SER A 338 -5.06 2.90 6.30
C SER A 338 -4.62 3.92 7.34
N ARG A 339 -3.42 3.77 7.92
CA ARG A 339 -2.81 4.71 8.87
C ARG A 339 -2.02 5.85 8.20
N LEU A 340 -1.85 5.84 6.88
CA LEU A 340 -1.18 6.94 6.16
C LEU A 340 -1.97 8.25 6.27
N ALA A 341 -1.23 9.35 6.37
CA ALA A 341 -1.77 10.70 6.39
C ALA A 341 -2.12 11.23 4.97
N ASP A 342 -1.61 10.56 3.93
CA ASP A 342 -1.99 10.72 2.52
C ASP A 342 -1.54 9.47 1.74
N ALA A 343 -2.38 8.97 0.83
CA ALA A 343 -2.12 7.77 0.01
C ALA A 343 -2.15 8.04 -1.51
N ASP A 344 -2.29 9.31 -1.92
CA ASP A 344 -2.07 9.81 -3.30
C ASP A 344 -1.17 11.07 -3.26
N ALA A 345 -0.09 10.98 -2.48
CA ALA A 345 0.77 12.13 -2.20
C ALA A 345 1.73 12.45 -3.36
N ASP A 346 1.75 13.69 -3.85
CA ASP A 346 2.78 14.18 -4.80
C ASP A 346 4.14 14.33 -4.08
N PRO A 347 5.14 13.48 -4.38
CA PRO A 347 6.44 13.55 -3.72
C PRO A 347 7.25 14.78 -4.18
N ALA A 348 7.03 15.29 -5.40
CA ALA A 348 7.68 16.49 -5.89
C ALA A 348 7.12 17.75 -5.19
N ARG A 349 5.83 17.77 -4.85
CA ARG A 349 5.25 18.78 -3.94
C ARG A 349 5.87 18.68 -2.55
N LEU A 350 5.95 17.50 -1.95
CA LEU A 350 6.52 17.33 -0.60
C LEU A 350 8.00 17.76 -0.56
N LEU A 351 8.79 17.42 -1.58
CA LEU A 351 10.18 17.88 -1.75
C LEU A 351 10.30 19.41 -1.81
N ARG A 352 9.37 20.12 -2.47
CA ARG A 352 9.34 21.60 -2.50
C ARG A 352 8.81 22.20 -1.19
N GLN A 353 7.80 21.58 -0.59
CA GLN A 353 7.10 22.08 0.59
C GLN A 353 7.99 22.12 1.84
N VAL A 354 8.99 21.23 1.94
CA VAL A 354 9.88 21.11 3.11
C VAL A 354 10.71 22.37 3.44
N THR A 355 10.87 23.29 2.49
CA THR A 355 11.56 24.58 2.71
C THR A 355 10.61 25.74 2.97
N ALA A 356 9.29 25.52 2.86
CA ALA A 356 8.24 26.54 2.92
C ALA A 356 7.30 26.42 4.14
N VAL A 357 7.46 25.40 4.98
CA VAL A 357 6.62 25.15 6.17
C VAL A 357 7.38 25.41 7.48
N PRO A 358 6.71 25.86 8.56
CA PRO A 358 7.37 26.13 9.85
C PRO A 358 7.84 24.86 10.57
N ASP A 359 7.05 23.77 10.47
CA ASP A 359 7.38 22.47 11.07
C ASP A 359 7.34 21.37 10.01
N PRO A 360 8.47 21.12 9.30
CA PRO A 360 8.57 20.03 8.35
C PRO A 360 8.29 18.64 8.95
N ALA A 361 8.54 18.42 10.25
CA ALA A 361 8.33 17.12 10.88
C ALA A 361 6.84 16.77 10.97
N ARG A 362 6.00 17.79 11.24
CA ARG A 362 4.54 17.69 11.25
C ARG A 362 3.93 17.80 9.84
N ASP A 363 4.35 18.79 9.06
CA ASP A 363 3.65 19.20 7.84
C ASP A 363 4.09 18.43 6.58
N VAL A 364 5.27 17.80 6.61
CA VAL A 364 5.81 16.97 5.51
C VAL A 364 6.02 15.52 5.97
N GLY A 365 6.66 15.31 7.13
CA GLY A 365 6.80 13.97 7.74
C GLY A 365 7.72 13.02 6.97
N LEU A 366 7.25 11.80 6.73
CA LEU A 366 7.94 10.78 5.93
C LEU A 366 7.23 10.60 4.58
N PHE A 367 8.00 10.40 3.51
CA PHE A 367 7.45 9.97 2.22
C PHE A 367 8.50 9.21 1.38
N PRO A 368 8.10 8.20 0.58
CA PRO A 368 9.02 7.48 -0.30
C PRO A 368 9.30 8.28 -1.58
N VAL A 369 10.54 8.23 -2.03
CA VAL A 369 11.03 8.93 -3.22
C VAL A 369 12.24 8.19 -3.81
N THR A 370 12.52 8.37 -5.10
CA THR A 370 13.77 7.86 -5.68
C THR A 370 14.95 8.68 -5.16
N GLU A 371 16.08 8.03 -4.88
CA GLU A 371 17.34 8.67 -4.50
C GLU A 371 17.73 9.84 -5.41
N GLN A 372 17.53 9.67 -6.72
CA GLN A 372 17.82 10.68 -7.73
C GLN A 372 16.92 11.92 -7.63
N ALA A 373 15.62 11.77 -7.38
CA ALA A 373 14.72 12.91 -7.21
C ALA A 373 14.97 13.66 -5.88
N LEU A 374 15.35 12.93 -4.83
CA LEU A 374 15.85 13.55 -3.60
C LEU A 374 17.17 14.29 -3.83
N TRP A 375 18.10 13.73 -4.61
CA TRP A 375 19.36 14.40 -4.95
C TRP A 375 19.17 15.67 -5.78
N SER A 376 18.28 15.65 -6.77
CA SER A 376 17.88 16.81 -7.57
C SER A 376 17.34 17.91 -6.64
N SER A 377 16.35 17.60 -5.79
CA SER A 377 15.81 18.57 -4.82
C SER A 377 16.87 19.11 -3.84
N LEU A 378 17.71 18.25 -3.27
CA LEU A 378 18.81 18.64 -2.38
C LEU A 378 19.81 19.59 -3.07
N THR A 379 19.97 19.46 -4.38
CA THR A 379 20.93 20.21 -5.21
C THR A 379 20.34 21.53 -5.72
N GLU A 380 19.09 21.53 -6.19
CA GLU A 380 18.40 22.67 -6.79
C GLU A 380 17.74 23.59 -5.75
N THR A 381 16.99 23.01 -4.79
CA THR A 381 16.17 23.78 -3.83
C THR A 381 16.86 24.00 -2.49
N GLY A 382 17.96 23.27 -2.24
CA GLY A 382 18.69 23.36 -0.98
C GLY A 382 17.95 22.74 0.22
N ALA A 383 17.12 21.72 0.00
CA ALA A 383 16.31 20.97 0.98
C ALA A 383 17.11 20.20 2.07
N ARG A 384 18.19 20.78 2.61
CA ARG A 384 19.13 20.21 3.60
C ARG A 384 18.49 19.86 4.97
N SER A 385 17.20 20.14 5.13
CA SER A 385 16.38 19.67 6.26
C SER A 385 16.04 18.18 6.13
N LEU A 386 15.92 17.65 4.91
CA LEU A 386 15.70 16.23 4.62
C LEU A 386 16.97 15.39 4.79
N VAL A 387 16.76 14.10 5.03
CA VAL A 387 17.75 13.03 4.88
C VAL A 387 17.10 11.82 4.21
N ALA A 388 17.92 10.95 3.63
CA ALA A 388 17.50 9.64 3.13
C ALA A 388 17.56 8.57 4.24
N VAL A 389 16.47 7.80 4.36
CA VAL A 389 16.43 6.49 5.03
C VAL A 389 16.33 5.39 3.97
N TYR A 390 17.08 4.30 4.14
CA TYR A 390 17.15 3.15 3.23
C TYR A 390 16.64 1.88 3.94
N PRO A 391 15.34 1.56 3.89
CA PRO A 391 14.79 0.43 4.66
C PRO A 391 15.34 -0.93 4.21
N PRO A 392 16.14 -1.65 5.02
CA PRO A 392 16.92 -2.80 4.54
C PRO A 392 16.10 -4.10 4.40
N ASP A 393 14.97 -4.20 5.10
CA ASP A 393 14.02 -5.32 5.04
C ASP A 393 13.21 -5.34 3.74
N GLY A 394 13.07 -4.21 3.05
CA GLY A 394 12.33 -4.11 1.78
C GLY A 394 12.86 -3.03 0.84
N LEU A 395 14.19 -2.90 0.76
CA LEU A 395 14.82 -2.00 -0.20
C LEU A 395 14.52 -2.47 -1.62
N VAL A 396 14.20 -1.55 -2.53
CA VAL A 396 13.99 -1.81 -3.97
C VAL A 396 14.60 -0.67 -4.80
N GLU A 397 14.83 -0.90 -6.09
CA GLU A 397 15.47 0.07 -6.99
C GLU A 397 14.60 0.43 -8.20
N ALA A 398 14.64 1.69 -8.59
CA ALA A 398 14.34 2.12 -9.95
C ALA A 398 15.55 1.80 -10.83
N ASP A 399 15.39 0.88 -11.77
CA ASP A 399 16.46 0.22 -12.54
C ASP A 399 16.51 0.62 -14.03
N TYR A 400 15.62 1.52 -14.47
CA TYR A 400 15.65 2.18 -15.79
C TYR A 400 15.98 1.24 -16.99
N PRO A 401 15.19 0.18 -17.21
CA PRO A 401 15.48 -0.82 -18.24
C PRO A 401 15.30 -0.26 -19.66
N LEU A 402 16.35 -0.35 -20.49
CA LEU A 402 16.26 -0.09 -21.92
C LEU A 402 15.56 -1.27 -22.61
N VAL A 403 14.30 -1.07 -22.98
CA VAL A 403 13.45 -2.00 -23.73
C VAL A 403 13.35 -1.54 -25.18
N ALA A 404 13.52 -2.45 -26.14
CA ALA A 404 13.18 -2.20 -27.55
C ALA A 404 12.14 -3.22 -28.02
N SER A 405 11.16 -2.72 -28.77
CA SER A 405 10.04 -3.51 -29.32
C SER A 405 10.52 -4.56 -30.33
N ASP A 406 9.74 -5.64 -30.52
CA ASP A 406 10.11 -6.75 -31.40
C ASP A 406 10.44 -6.31 -32.82
N GLY A 407 9.74 -5.30 -33.36
CA GLY A 407 10.07 -4.71 -34.66
C GLY A 407 11.49 -4.12 -34.70
N VAL A 408 11.90 -3.42 -33.64
CA VAL A 408 13.26 -2.86 -33.50
C VAL A 408 14.30 -3.94 -33.24
N GLN A 409 13.95 -5.04 -32.57
CA GLN A 409 14.86 -6.17 -32.35
C GLN A 409 15.23 -6.90 -33.65
N HIS A 410 14.34 -6.88 -34.65
CA HIS A 410 14.55 -7.53 -35.95
C HIS A 410 14.99 -6.57 -37.07
N ASP A 411 14.83 -5.25 -36.89
CA ASP A 411 15.30 -4.22 -37.83
C ASP A 411 16.83 -4.03 -37.76
N ALA A 412 17.51 -4.37 -38.86
CA ALA A 412 18.97 -4.32 -38.97
C ALA A 412 19.58 -2.91 -38.88
N ALA A 413 18.83 -1.85 -39.15
CA ALA A 413 19.27 -0.46 -39.05
C ALA A 413 19.00 0.15 -37.67
N ARG A 414 17.86 -0.18 -37.05
CA ARG A 414 17.47 0.32 -35.72
C ARG A 414 18.17 -0.42 -34.57
N ARG A 415 18.28 -1.75 -34.60
CA ARG A 415 18.88 -2.57 -33.53
C ARG A 415 20.29 -2.11 -33.12
N PRO A 416 21.21 -1.76 -34.05
CA PRO A 416 22.53 -1.25 -33.69
C PRO A 416 22.51 0.09 -32.96
N VAL A 417 21.49 0.95 -33.18
CA VAL A 417 21.36 2.23 -32.47
C VAL A 417 21.01 2.00 -31.00
N VAL A 418 20.06 1.09 -30.71
CA VAL A 418 19.72 0.68 -29.35
C VAL A 418 20.93 0.06 -28.64
N ALA A 419 21.68 -0.81 -29.33
CA ALA A 419 22.90 -1.40 -28.80
C ALA A 419 23.97 -0.34 -28.47
N ARG A 420 24.18 0.67 -29.34
CA ARG A 420 25.09 1.80 -29.06
C ARG A 420 24.60 2.66 -27.88
N LEU A 421 23.30 2.90 -27.75
CA LEU A 421 22.72 3.65 -26.62
C LEU A 421 22.99 2.94 -25.29
N GLY A 422 22.69 1.63 -25.20
CA GLY A 422 22.96 0.83 -24.01
C GLY A 422 24.45 0.67 -23.69
N ALA A 423 25.32 0.65 -24.71
CA ALA A 423 26.77 0.68 -24.52
C ALA A 423 27.28 2.05 -24.02
N TRP A 424 26.70 3.14 -24.49
CA TRP A 424 27.10 4.50 -24.11
C TRP A 424 26.91 4.76 -22.61
N PHE A 425 25.78 4.33 -22.04
CA PHE A 425 25.53 4.46 -20.59
C PHE A 425 26.51 3.65 -19.71
N ARG A 426 27.12 2.59 -20.25
CA ARG A 426 28.19 1.82 -19.59
C ARG A 426 29.59 2.39 -19.81
N SER A 427 29.74 3.41 -20.66
CA SER A 427 31.03 4.10 -20.88
C SER A 427 31.32 5.13 -19.79
N GLY A 428 32.58 5.54 -19.63
CA GLY A 428 32.96 6.60 -18.69
C GLY A 428 32.30 7.97 -18.95
N ALA A 429 31.81 8.22 -20.17
CA ALA A 429 31.02 9.41 -20.46
C ALA A 429 29.57 9.27 -19.96
N GLY A 430 28.95 8.11 -20.17
CA GLY A 430 27.60 7.81 -19.69
C GLY A 430 27.51 7.70 -18.17
N VAL A 431 28.46 6.99 -17.55
CA VAL A 431 28.64 6.92 -16.09
C VAL A 431 28.67 8.32 -15.47
N ARG A 432 29.49 9.22 -16.03
CA ARG A 432 29.61 10.60 -15.53
C ARG A 432 28.33 11.40 -15.76
N LYS A 433 27.68 11.27 -16.92
CA LYS A 433 26.40 11.94 -17.21
C LYS A 433 25.26 11.47 -16.29
N LEU A 434 25.26 10.19 -15.90
CA LEU A 434 24.32 9.66 -14.91
C LEU A 434 24.55 10.29 -13.53
N THR A 435 25.80 10.33 -13.06
CA THR A 435 26.11 10.93 -11.74
C THR A 435 25.96 12.45 -11.71
N GLU A 436 26.20 13.15 -12.82
CA GLU A 436 25.86 14.57 -13.04
C GLU A 436 24.35 14.87 -12.87
N HIS A 437 23.49 13.85 -13.04
CA HIS A 437 22.03 13.95 -12.90
C HIS A 437 21.49 13.21 -11.65
N GLY A 438 22.36 12.77 -10.74
CA GLY A 438 21.99 12.11 -9.48
C GLY A 438 21.67 10.61 -9.58
N PHE A 439 21.85 10.00 -10.75
CA PHE A 439 21.69 8.56 -10.93
C PHE A 439 22.96 7.79 -10.53
N ARG A 440 22.78 6.54 -10.09
CA ARG A 440 23.88 5.57 -10.05
C ARG A 440 24.02 4.90 -11.42
N PRO A 441 25.22 4.47 -11.83
CA PRO A 441 25.39 3.64 -13.02
C PRO A 441 24.72 2.25 -12.85
N PRO A 442 24.60 1.45 -13.91
CA PRO A 442 24.03 0.09 -13.80
C PRO A 442 24.97 -0.86 -13.04
N ALA A 443 24.45 -1.99 -12.57
CA ALA A 443 25.20 -2.91 -11.71
C ALA A 443 26.50 -3.44 -12.36
N GLY A 444 27.58 -3.49 -11.58
CA GLY A 444 28.92 -3.89 -12.05
C GLY A 444 29.65 -2.81 -12.85
N VAL A 445 29.06 -1.64 -13.06
CA VAL A 445 29.70 -0.47 -13.68
C VAL A 445 29.95 0.58 -12.59
N ALA A 446 31.22 0.78 -12.24
CA ALA A 446 31.68 1.91 -11.44
C ALA A 446 30.87 2.19 -10.16
N ASP A 447 30.51 1.16 -9.36
CA ASP A 447 29.66 1.26 -8.15
C ASP A 447 30.18 2.22 -7.04
N ALA A 448 31.39 2.79 -7.18
CA ALA A 448 31.92 3.85 -6.33
C ALA A 448 31.56 5.29 -6.79
N ALA A 449 31.05 5.46 -8.01
CA ALA A 449 30.63 6.74 -8.56
C ALA A 449 29.21 7.08 -8.07
N VAL A 450 29.12 7.76 -6.92
CA VAL A 450 27.88 7.95 -6.16
C VAL A 450 27.72 9.41 -5.70
N PRO A 451 26.52 10.02 -5.85
CA PRO A 451 26.22 11.33 -5.30
C PRO A 451 26.01 11.32 -3.77
N VAL A 452 27.09 11.36 -2.99
CA VAL A 452 27.04 11.43 -1.52
C VAL A 452 26.71 12.86 -1.05
N ARG A 453 25.53 13.06 -0.44
CA ARG A 453 25.04 14.36 0.08
C ARG A 453 23.95 14.15 1.13
N ASP A 454 23.95 14.92 2.23
CA ASP A 454 22.84 15.01 3.21
C ASP A 454 22.16 13.68 3.62
N GLY A 455 22.93 12.59 3.78
CA GLY A 455 22.40 11.27 4.18
C GLY A 455 22.23 10.26 3.05
N LEU A 456 22.39 10.67 1.79
CA LEU A 456 22.59 9.75 0.66
C LEU A 456 23.87 8.93 0.90
N LEU A 457 23.74 7.61 1.03
CA LEU A 457 24.84 6.73 1.45
C LEU A 457 25.71 6.33 0.25
N PRO A 458 27.05 6.22 0.40
CA PRO A 458 27.88 5.65 -0.67
C PRO A 458 27.49 4.20 -1.00
N ARG A 459 27.10 3.42 0.01
CA ARG A 459 26.63 2.03 -0.11
C ARG A 459 25.45 1.78 0.81
N TYR A 460 24.57 0.85 0.42
CA TYR A 460 23.40 0.39 1.16
C TYR A 460 23.31 -1.15 1.09
N GLY A 461 22.24 -1.75 1.60
CA GLY A 461 22.03 -3.22 1.57
C GLY A 461 21.81 -3.79 0.17
N LEU A 462 21.59 -5.10 0.06
CA LEU A 462 21.15 -5.68 -1.22
C LEU A 462 19.69 -5.28 -1.50
N ALA A 463 19.43 -4.77 -2.70
CA ALA A 463 18.07 -4.50 -3.15
C ALA A 463 17.28 -5.81 -3.36
N SER A 464 16.02 -5.78 -2.99
CA SER A 464 15.06 -6.87 -3.22
C SER A 464 14.67 -6.88 -4.70
N PRO A 465 14.63 -8.05 -5.36
CA PRO A 465 14.23 -8.12 -6.76
C PRO A 465 12.74 -7.76 -6.91
N ILE A 466 12.41 -7.00 -7.96
CA ILE A 466 11.03 -6.84 -8.41
C ILE A 466 10.46 -8.23 -8.74
N PRO A 467 9.26 -8.61 -8.26
CA PRO A 467 8.70 -9.93 -8.51
C PRO A 467 8.66 -10.26 -10.02
N PRO A 468 9.04 -11.50 -10.42
CA PRO A 468 9.03 -11.90 -11.83
C PRO A 468 7.60 -12.12 -12.37
N ASP A 469 6.64 -12.44 -11.49
CA ASP A 469 5.25 -12.60 -11.83
C ASP A 469 4.53 -11.25 -11.98
N ALA A 470 4.04 -10.99 -13.18
CA ALA A 470 3.20 -9.84 -13.51
C ALA A 470 1.90 -9.79 -12.68
N ARG A 471 1.34 -10.95 -12.33
CA ARG A 471 0.11 -11.05 -11.55
C ARG A 471 0.34 -10.61 -10.10
N ALA A 472 1.36 -11.12 -9.42
CA ALA A 472 1.71 -10.70 -8.06
C ALA A 472 1.90 -9.17 -7.94
N VAL A 473 2.64 -8.54 -8.86
CA VAL A 473 2.81 -7.08 -8.88
C VAL A 473 1.47 -6.36 -9.08
N THR A 474 0.70 -6.78 -10.08
CA THR A 474 -0.60 -6.15 -10.40
C THR A 474 -1.60 -6.28 -9.24
N GLU A 475 -1.64 -7.43 -8.60
CA GLU A 475 -2.49 -7.69 -7.44
C GLU A 475 -2.09 -6.85 -6.21
N ALA A 476 -0.80 -6.77 -5.87
CA ALA A 476 -0.31 -5.98 -4.74
C ALA A 476 -0.65 -4.48 -4.92
N VAL A 477 -0.33 -3.94 -6.10
CA VAL A 477 -0.64 -2.55 -6.48
C VAL A 477 -2.15 -2.27 -6.45
N THR A 478 -2.96 -3.15 -7.03
CA THR A 478 -4.42 -2.97 -7.09
C THR A 478 -5.07 -3.09 -5.71
N ALA A 479 -4.63 -4.04 -4.88
CA ALA A 479 -5.14 -4.19 -3.52
C ALA A 479 -4.78 -2.99 -2.64
N TRP A 480 -3.56 -2.47 -2.75
CA TRP A 480 -3.15 -1.23 -2.09
C TRP A 480 -4.03 -0.06 -2.54
N ALA A 481 -4.11 0.21 -3.85
CA ALA A 481 -4.85 1.35 -4.38
C ALA A 481 -6.35 1.32 -4.02
N ARG A 482 -6.98 0.13 -4.05
CA ARG A 482 -8.41 -0.05 -3.71
C ARG A 482 -8.74 -0.03 -2.23
N TYR A 483 -7.76 -0.27 -1.34
CA TYR A 483 -8.00 -0.13 0.10
C TYR A 483 -8.37 1.32 0.42
N GLN A 484 -9.11 1.56 1.49
CA GLN A 484 -9.53 2.90 1.89
C GLN A 484 -9.47 3.01 3.41
N ARG A 485 -9.33 4.23 3.94
CA ARG A 485 -9.45 4.44 5.40
C ARG A 485 -10.93 4.48 5.78
N MET A 486 -11.55 3.31 5.83
CA MET A 486 -12.93 3.10 6.27
C MET A 486 -12.97 2.72 7.75
N ARG A 487 -13.97 3.23 8.47
CA ARG A 487 -14.28 2.84 9.84
C ARG A 487 -15.23 1.64 9.79
N PHE A 488 -14.96 0.60 10.57
CA PHE A 488 -15.73 -0.66 10.51
C PHE A 488 -16.57 -0.88 11.76
N GLN A 489 -17.75 -1.46 11.57
CA GLN A 489 -18.55 -2.11 12.59
C GLN A 489 -18.69 -3.58 12.20
N ALA A 490 -18.01 -4.48 12.91
CA ALA A 490 -17.98 -5.91 12.59
C ALA A 490 -18.53 -6.76 13.73
N LEU A 491 -19.32 -7.78 13.40
CA LEU A 491 -19.68 -8.86 14.32
C LEU A 491 -19.04 -10.16 13.81
N LEU A 492 -18.07 -10.66 14.57
CA LEU A 492 -17.41 -11.94 14.32
C LEU A 492 -18.23 -13.06 14.97
N LEU A 493 -18.91 -13.85 14.14
CA LEU A 493 -19.79 -14.95 14.51
C LEU A 493 -19.08 -16.29 14.28
N VAL A 494 -18.75 -16.99 15.36
CA VAL A 494 -17.87 -18.18 15.35
C VAL A 494 -18.60 -19.43 15.82
N ASP A 495 -18.52 -20.49 15.03
CA ASP A 495 -19.06 -21.81 15.35
C ASP A 495 -18.36 -22.40 16.59
N GLN A 496 -19.12 -23.00 17.51
CA GLN A 496 -18.55 -23.66 18.70
C GLN A 496 -19.00 -25.13 18.84
N SER A 497 -19.34 -25.78 17.73
CA SER A 497 -19.65 -27.21 17.68
C SER A 497 -18.39 -28.11 17.74
N ALA A 498 -18.61 -29.40 17.95
CA ALA A 498 -17.54 -30.40 18.11
C ALA A 498 -16.66 -30.59 16.86
N SER A 499 -17.19 -30.37 15.66
CA SER A 499 -16.45 -30.52 14.40
C SER A 499 -15.30 -29.50 14.29
N MET A 500 -15.42 -28.33 14.93
CA MET A 500 -14.31 -27.39 15.08
C MET A 500 -13.13 -27.98 15.89
N GLY A 501 -13.32 -29.07 16.62
CA GLY A 501 -12.26 -29.85 17.27
C GLY A 501 -11.54 -30.86 16.35
N ASP A 502 -12.02 -31.08 15.13
CA ASP A 502 -11.47 -32.09 14.21
C ASP A 502 -9.99 -31.82 13.87
N PRO A 503 -9.19 -32.89 13.66
CA PRO A 503 -7.79 -32.79 13.29
C PRO A 503 -7.61 -32.29 11.85
N VAL A 504 -6.64 -31.40 11.68
CA VAL A 504 -6.19 -30.84 10.40
C VAL A 504 -4.66 -30.71 10.41
N ARG A 505 -4.07 -30.19 9.32
CA ARG A 505 -2.64 -29.87 9.26
C ARG A 505 -2.43 -28.37 9.13
N ASP A 506 -1.35 -27.89 9.73
CA ASP A 506 -0.98 -26.47 9.71
C ASP A 506 -0.25 -26.04 8.42
N GLY A 507 0.34 -24.84 8.42
CA GLY A 507 1.11 -24.30 7.30
C GLY A 507 2.49 -24.94 7.07
N ALA A 508 3.01 -25.71 8.02
CA ALA A 508 4.22 -26.53 7.90
C ALA A 508 3.90 -28.00 7.56
N GLY A 509 2.67 -28.44 7.87
CA GLY A 509 2.16 -29.79 7.71
C GLY A 509 1.94 -30.53 9.03
N ASP A 510 2.16 -29.89 10.19
CA ASP A 510 2.08 -30.52 11.51
C ASP A 510 0.62 -30.66 12.00
N PRO A 511 0.32 -31.64 12.89
CA PRO A 511 -1.05 -31.92 13.33
C PRO A 511 -1.59 -30.83 14.27
N THR A 512 -2.79 -30.32 13.96
CA THR A 512 -3.48 -29.28 14.74
C THR A 512 -5.00 -29.48 14.63
N THR A 513 -5.82 -28.55 15.12
CA THR A 513 -7.30 -28.59 14.98
C THR A 513 -7.83 -27.33 14.29
N LYS A 514 -9.03 -27.41 13.69
CA LYS A 514 -9.69 -26.25 13.07
C LYS A 514 -9.81 -25.08 14.06
N ALA A 515 -10.18 -25.40 15.30
CA ALA A 515 -10.24 -24.45 16.41
C ALA A 515 -8.88 -23.83 16.74
N ALA A 516 -7.78 -24.61 16.79
CA ALA A 516 -6.46 -24.07 17.06
C ALA A 516 -6.03 -23.05 16.01
N LEU A 517 -6.21 -23.37 14.72
CA LEU A 517 -5.91 -22.47 13.61
C LEU A 517 -6.79 -21.21 13.61
N LEU A 518 -8.08 -21.32 13.97
CA LEU A 518 -8.95 -20.15 14.09
C LEU A 518 -8.43 -19.16 15.14
N ARG A 519 -7.94 -19.63 16.29
CA ARG A 519 -7.39 -18.75 17.34
C ARG A 519 -6.13 -18.01 16.88
N GLU A 520 -5.28 -18.68 16.11
CA GLU A 520 -4.07 -18.12 15.53
C GLU A 520 -4.41 -17.05 14.48
N CYS A 521 -5.12 -17.42 13.40
CA CYS A 521 -5.45 -16.52 12.30
C CYS A 521 -6.33 -15.33 12.74
N ALA A 522 -7.35 -15.56 13.58
CA ALA A 522 -8.19 -14.47 14.09
C ALA A 522 -7.47 -13.63 15.17
N GLY A 523 -6.57 -14.23 15.94
CA GLY A 523 -5.74 -13.53 16.92
C GLY A 523 -4.86 -12.48 16.26
N GLU A 524 -4.16 -12.85 15.17
CA GLU A 524 -3.40 -11.89 14.37
C GLU A 524 -4.31 -10.88 13.65
N ALA A 525 -5.42 -11.31 13.06
CA ALA A 525 -6.36 -10.37 12.42
C ALA A 525 -6.84 -9.27 13.38
N VAL A 526 -7.17 -9.62 14.64
CA VAL A 526 -7.57 -8.66 15.68
C VAL A 526 -6.43 -7.72 16.11
N ARG A 527 -5.15 -8.12 15.97
CA ARG A 527 -4.01 -7.22 16.21
C ARG A 527 -3.89 -6.14 15.14
N LEU A 528 -4.28 -6.43 13.90
CA LEU A 528 -4.09 -5.53 12.75
C LEU A 528 -5.19 -4.47 12.59
N LEU A 529 -6.40 -4.69 13.13
CA LEU A 529 -7.51 -3.74 13.00
C LEU A 529 -7.20 -2.34 13.56
N GLY A 530 -7.70 -1.30 12.89
CA GLY A 530 -7.63 0.09 13.39
C GLY A 530 -8.37 0.26 14.73
N GLU A 531 -7.89 1.14 15.61
CA GLU A 531 -8.52 1.37 16.92
C GLU A 531 -9.92 1.99 16.81
N ASP A 532 -10.16 2.72 15.71
CA ASP A 532 -11.43 3.26 15.25
C ASP A 532 -12.43 2.22 14.74
N THR A 533 -12.03 0.95 14.63
CA THR A 533 -12.92 -0.19 14.36
C THR A 533 -13.73 -0.53 15.61
N SER A 534 -15.04 -0.68 15.45
CA SER A 534 -15.93 -1.29 16.45
C SER A 534 -16.15 -2.77 16.15
N LEU A 535 -16.01 -3.64 17.15
CA LEU A 535 -16.13 -5.09 16.97
C LEU A 535 -16.92 -5.76 18.09
N ALA A 536 -17.71 -6.78 17.76
CA ALA A 536 -18.31 -7.75 18.67
C ALA A 536 -17.85 -9.17 18.30
N MET A 537 -17.80 -10.07 19.28
CA MET A 537 -17.52 -11.49 19.06
C MET A 537 -18.60 -12.34 19.71
N TRP A 538 -19.30 -13.14 18.89
CA TRP A 538 -20.36 -14.05 19.29
C TRP A 538 -19.96 -15.49 18.95
N LEU A 539 -20.13 -16.40 19.91
CA LEU A 539 -19.99 -17.84 19.69
C LEU A 539 -21.37 -18.44 19.47
N PHE A 540 -21.59 -19.30 18.47
CA PHE A 540 -22.83 -20.06 18.32
C PHE A 540 -22.61 -21.55 18.65
N PRO A 541 -22.71 -21.93 19.95
CA PRO A 541 -22.65 -23.33 20.33
C PRO A 541 -23.91 -24.08 19.88
N PRO A 542 -23.84 -25.42 19.78
CA PRO A 542 -24.98 -26.27 19.48
C PRO A 542 -26.21 -25.96 20.34
N ALA A 543 -27.40 -26.03 19.72
CA ALA A 543 -28.64 -25.59 20.34
C ALA A 543 -28.89 -26.22 21.73
N ARG A 544 -29.55 -25.47 22.60
CA ARG A 544 -30.13 -25.97 23.87
C ARG A 544 -31.65 -25.96 23.72
N ALA A 545 -32.35 -26.86 24.41
CA ALA A 545 -33.81 -27.02 24.29
C ALA A 545 -34.61 -25.75 24.62
N SER A 546 -34.01 -24.80 25.33
CA SER A 546 -34.36 -23.38 25.27
C SER A 546 -33.08 -22.54 25.44
N GLY A 547 -33.02 -21.39 24.77
CA GLY A 547 -31.89 -20.46 24.84
C GLY A 547 -31.60 -19.74 23.53
N THR A 548 -30.87 -18.64 23.61
CA THR A 548 -30.36 -17.87 22.47
C THR A 548 -29.44 -18.73 21.59
N PRO A 549 -29.48 -18.61 20.23
CA PRO A 549 -28.61 -19.38 19.35
C PRO A 549 -27.12 -18.96 19.40
N PHE A 550 -26.77 -17.95 20.22
CA PHE A 550 -25.41 -17.47 20.41
C PHE A 550 -25.13 -17.13 21.89
N VAL A 551 -23.85 -17.01 22.21
CA VAL A 551 -23.29 -16.44 23.44
C VAL A 551 -22.40 -15.27 23.03
N GLU A 552 -22.66 -14.08 23.59
CA GLU A 552 -21.75 -12.96 23.40
C GLU A 552 -20.47 -13.17 24.21
N ALA A 553 -19.34 -13.33 23.52
CA ALA A 553 -18.03 -13.51 24.14
C ALA A 553 -17.31 -12.18 24.36
N VAL A 554 -17.52 -11.20 23.46
CA VAL A 554 -17.10 -9.80 23.67
C VAL A 554 -18.19 -8.85 23.17
N PRO A 555 -18.68 -7.91 24.01
CA PRO A 555 -19.73 -6.96 23.66
C PRO A 555 -19.25 -5.90 22.67
N PHE A 556 -20.14 -5.52 21.76
CA PHE A 556 -19.88 -4.54 20.71
C PHE A 556 -19.26 -3.22 21.21
N GLY A 557 -18.28 -2.70 20.47
CA GLY A 557 -17.79 -1.33 20.62
C GLY A 557 -16.37 -1.13 20.06
N PRO A 558 -15.82 0.09 20.15
CA PRO A 558 -14.46 0.42 19.69
C PRO A 558 -13.36 -0.46 20.32
N LEU A 559 -12.30 -0.77 19.56
CA LEU A 559 -11.23 -1.69 19.99
C LEU A 559 -10.33 -1.14 21.11
N ASP A 560 -10.23 0.18 21.23
CA ASP A 560 -9.57 0.90 22.34
C ASP A 560 -10.43 0.92 23.62
N GLY A 561 -11.74 1.09 23.48
CA GLY A 561 -12.71 1.17 24.57
C GLY A 561 -12.72 -0.07 25.47
N ALA A 562 -12.97 0.13 26.77
CA ALA A 562 -12.79 -0.92 27.77
C ALA A 562 -13.89 -2.01 27.76
N VAL A 563 -13.48 -3.23 28.09
CA VAL A 563 -14.32 -4.38 28.46
C VAL A 563 -13.67 -5.05 29.67
N GLY A 564 -14.39 -5.17 30.80
CA GLY A 564 -13.86 -5.82 32.01
C GLY A 564 -12.58 -5.18 32.58
N GLY A 565 -12.37 -3.88 32.35
CA GLY A 565 -11.17 -3.15 32.82
C GLY A 565 -9.94 -3.25 31.93
N VAL A 566 -10.01 -3.92 30.77
CA VAL A 566 -8.95 -3.94 29.74
C VAL A 566 -9.47 -3.40 28.40
N PRO A 567 -8.61 -2.94 27.47
CA PRO A 567 -9.05 -2.57 26.12
C PRO A 567 -9.76 -3.73 25.41
N ARG A 568 -10.78 -3.44 24.61
CA ARG A 568 -11.57 -4.46 23.91
C ARG A 568 -10.73 -5.34 22.98
N ARG A 569 -9.69 -4.80 22.35
CA ARG A 569 -8.69 -5.61 21.61
C ARG A 569 -8.08 -6.70 22.48
N THR A 570 -7.69 -6.37 23.73
CA THR A 570 -7.17 -7.34 24.70
C THR A 570 -8.23 -8.35 25.15
N ALA A 571 -9.49 -7.91 25.31
CA ALA A 571 -10.60 -8.81 25.61
C ALA A 571 -10.87 -9.81 24.46
N LEU A 572 -10.81 -9.35 23.20
CA LEU A 572 -10.93 -10.19 22.00
C LEU A 572 -9.78 -11.18 21.87
N SER A 573 -8.53 -10.74 22.03
CA SER A 573 -7.38 -11.65 22.00
C SER A 573 -7.44 -12.72 23.09
N ARG A 574 -8.03 -12.42 24.26
CA ARG A 574 -8.32 -13.42 25.31
C ARG A 574 -9.46 -14.35 24.92
N ALA A 575 -10.62 -13.82 24.52
CA ALA A 575 -11.77 -14.61 24.09
C ALA A 575 -11.44 -15.55 22.90
N LEU A 576 -10.51 -15.15 22.03
CA LEU A 576 -9.92 -16.01 21.01
C LEU A 576 -8.93 -17.02 21.60
N ALA A 577 -7.96 -16.63 22.43
CA ALA A 577 -7.02 -17.57 23.05
C ALA A 577 -7.73 -18.69 23.85
N ASP A 578 -8.78 -18.32 24.58
CA ASP A 578 -9.62 -19.17 25.44
C ASP A 578 -10.71 -19.95 24.68
N TYR A 579 -10.95 -19.66 23.39
CA TYR A 579 -11.97 -20.33 22.59
C TYR A 579 -11.70 -21.84 22.48
N GLN A 580 -12.71 -22.64 22.79
CA GLN A 580 -12.68 -24.10 22.63
C GLN A 580 -14.00 -24.60 22.02
N PRO A 581 -13.95 -25.62 21.15
CA PRO A 581 -15.16 -26.28 20.63
C PRO A 581 -15.88 -27.01 21.76
N THR A 582 -17.22 -27.05 21.71
CA THR A 582 -18.00 -27.87 22.66
C THR A 582 -18.00 -29.34 22.27
N SER A 583 -18.27 -30.25 23.21
CA SER A 583 -18.40 -31.70 22.94
C SER A 583 -19.71 -32.12 22.25
N ARG A 584 -20.46 -31.18 21.65
CA ARG A 584 -21.78 -31.43 21.04
C ARG A 584 -21.75 -31.10 19.54
N THR A 585 -22.56 -31.80 18.75
CA THR A 585 -22.71 -31.61 17.31
C THR A 585 -23.90 -30.72 16.97
N GLY A 586 -23.90 -30.11 15.77
CA GLY A 586 -25.02 -29.35 15.21
C GLY A 586 -25.12 -27.90 15.69
N ALA A 587 -24.46 -26.97 15.00
CA ALA A 587 -24.49 -25.55 15.30
C ALA A 587 -25.76 -24.85 14.71
N PRO A 588 -26.43 -23.92 15.41
CA PRO A 588 -27.63 -23.23 14.93
C PRO A 588 -27.31 -22.08 13.95
N LEU A 589 -26.49 -22.38 12.94
CA LEU A 589 -25.92 -21.44 11.96
C LEU A 589 -26.98 -20.51 11.33
N HIS A 590 -28.11 -21.05 10.88
CA HIS A 590 -29.13 -20.25 10.20
C HIS A 590 -29.75 -19.19 11.11
N GLU A 591 -30.14 -19.55 12.34
CA GLU A 591 -30.68 -18.54 13.27
C GLU A 591 -29.59 -17.58 13.76
N ALA A 592 -28.38 -18.07 14.05
CA ALA A 592 -27.26 -17.25 14.49
C ALA A 592 -26.92 -16.14 13.48
N VAL A 593 -26.90 -16.45 12.18
CA VAL A 593 -26.68 -15.46 11.10
C VAL A 593 -27.82 -14.44 11.02
N LEU A 594 -29.09 -14.86 11.13
CA LEU A 594 -30.23 -13.94 11.15
C LEU A 594 -30.14 -12.97 12.34
N ARG A 595 -29.83 -13.45 13.55
CA ARG A 595 -29.67 -12.61 14.74
C ARG A 595 -28.51 -11.62 14.60
N ALA A 596 -27.34 -12.09 14.13
CA ALA A 596 -26.17 -11.23 13.94
C ALA A 596 -26.41 -10.14 12.87
N THR A 597 -27.13 -10.47 11.81
CA THR A 597 -27.44 -9.51 10.73
C THR A 597 -28.39 -8.41 11.23
N ASP A 598 -29.40 -8.76 12.05
CA ASP A 598 -30.30 -7.75 12.64
C ASP A 598 -29.63 -6.88 13.71
N GLU A 599 -28.86 -7.50 14.62
CA GLU A 599 -28.09 -6.77 15.65
C GLU A 599 -27.16 -5.70 15.04
N MET A 600 -26.56 -6.01 13.89
CA MET A 600 -25.72 -5.07 13.15
C MET A 600 -26.53 -4.07 12.33
N ARG A 601 -27.70 -4.44 11.78
CA ARG A 601 -28.61 -3.50 11.09
C ARG A 601 -29.11 -2.41 12.02
N GLN A 602 -29.34 -2.73 13.29
CA GLN A 602 -29.69 -1.75 14.34
C GLN A 602 -28.54 -0.79 14.67
N ARG A 603 -27.29 -1.16 14.38
CA ARG A 603 -26.08 -0.35 14.59
C ARG A 603 -25.60 0.41 13.34
N TYR A 604 -26.26 0.25 12.19
CA TYR A 604 -25.82 0.83 10.93
C TYR A 604 -25.54 2.34 11.01
N ARG A 605 -24.41 2.77 10.43
CA ARG A 605 -24.02 4.17 10.28
C ARG A 605 -23.59 4.43 8.84
N SER A 606 -24.01 5.55 8.27
CA SER A 606 -23.77 5.89 6.86
C SER A 606 -22.31 6.23 6.54
N ASP A 607 -21.48 6.59 7.53
CA ASP A 607 -20.04 6.87 7.38
C ASP A 607 -19.13 5.66 7.69
N GLU A 608 -19.70 4.56 8.18
CA GLU A 608 -18.97 3.34 8.55
C GLU A 608 -19.35 2.17 7.61
N VAL A 609 -18.60 1.07 7.65
CA VAL A 609 -18.98 -0.20 7.00
C VAL A 609 -19.45 -1.18 8.06
N THR A 610 -20.74 -1.51 8.01
CA THR A 610 -21.42 -2.35 9.01
C THR A 610 -21.61 -3.76 8.44
N LEU A 611 -21.02 -4.79 9.05
CA LEU A 611 -20.96 -6.15 8.47
C LEU A 611 -20.99 -7.27 9.51
N VAL A 612 -21.26 -8.49 9.05
CA VAL A 612 -21.12 -9.74 9.82
C VAL A 612 -20.05 -10.61 9.16
N VAL A 613 -19.15 -11.21 9.94
CA VAL A 613 -18.20 -12.24 9.50
C VAL A 613 -18.56 -13.56 10.17
N VAL A 614 -18.91 -14.57 9.39
CA VAL A 614 -19.32 -15.90 9.86
C VAL A 614 -18.17 -16.89 9.62
N VAL A 615 -17.79 -17.64 10.65
CA VAL A 615 -16.80 -18.73 10.53
C VAL A 615 -17.43 -20.03 11.04
N THR A 616 -17.50 -21.05 10.18
CA THR A 616 -18.12 -22.36 10.45
C THR A 616 -17.47 -23.44 9.61
N ASP A 617 -17.56 -24.70 10.05
CA ASP A 617 -17.01 -25.86 9.34
C ASP A 617 -18.08 -26.89 8.91
N GLY A 618 -19.36 -26.55 9.06
CA GLY A 618 -20.48 -27.48 8.85
C GLY A 618 -21.73 -26.84 8.21
N PRO A 619 -22.80 -27.64 8.05
CA PRO A 619 -24.15 -27.15 7.78
C PRO A 619 -24.87 -26.75 9.08
N ASP A 620 -26.03 -26.09 8.95
CA ASP A 620 -26.92 -25.83 10.09
C ASP A 620 -27.42 -27.13 10.73
N GLY A 621 -27.34 -27.19 12.06
CA GLY A 621 -27.73 -28.33 12.90
C GLY A 621 -29.24 -28.56 13.05
N GLY A 622 -30.07 -28.00 12.17
CA GLY A 622 -31.53 -28.14 12.21
C GLY A 622 -32.27 -27.00 12.93
N SER A 623 -31.69 -25.79 13.02
CA SER A 623 -32.41 -24.61 13.50
C SER A 623 -33.47 -24.14 12.50
N SER A 624 -33.22 -24.31 11.19
CA SER A 624 -34.23 -24.11 10.13
C SER A 624 -33.81 -24.73 8.80
N SER A 625 -34.75 -24.94 7.88
CA SER A 625 -34.41 -25.38 6.52
C SER A 625 -33.73 -24.27 5.71
N ARG A 626 -32.79 -24.62 4.83
CA ARG A 626 -32.09 -23.70 3.92
C ARG A 626 -33.02 -22.73 3.20
N ALA A 627 -34.18 -23.20 2.73
CA ALA A 627 -35.17 -22.37 2.05
C ALA A 627 -35.85 -21.35 2.99
N SER A 628 -36.14 -21.73 4.24
CA SER A 628 -36.69 -20.83 5.26
C SER A 628 -35.67 -19.78 5.68
N PHE A 629 -34.42 -20.19 5.90
CA PHE A 629 -33.29 -19.29 6.20
C PHE A 629 -33.07 -18.24 5.12
N LEU A 630 -32.87 -18.66 3.86
CA LEU A 630 -32.61 -17.74 2.75
C LEU A 630 -33.81 -16.82 2.46
N SER A 631 -35.04 -17.31 2.63
CA SER A 631 -36.26 -16.50 2.48
C SER A 631 -36.36 -15.40 3.54
N LYS A 632 -36.11 -15.73 4.81
CA LYS A 632 -36.04 -14.74 5.91
C LYS A 632 -34.92 -13.73 5.67
N LEU A 633 -33.70 -14.22 5.41
CA LEU A 633 -32.54 -13.35 5.20
C LEU A 633 -32.75 -12.38 4.03
N ALA A 634 -33.38 -12.82 2.94
CA ALA A 634 -33.76 -11.96 1.81
C ALA A 634 -34.85 -10.93 2.18
N GLY A 635 -35.86 -11.33 2.96
CA GLY A 635 -36.90 -10.42 3.47
C GLY A 635 -36.36 -9.37 4.45
N ASP A 636 -35.29 -9.70 5.17
CA ASP A 636 -34.62 -8.80 6.11
C ASP A 636 -33.58 -7.88 5.42
N VAL A 637 -33.37 -7.94 4.10
CA VAL A 637 -32.42 -7.03 3.41
C VAL A 637 -32.99 -5.61 3.34
N ASP A 638 -32.29 -4.67 3.97
CA ASP A 638 -32.61 -3.24 3.95
C ASP A 638 -31.54 -2.48 3.14
N PRO A 639 -31.83 -2.04 1.90
CA PRO A 639 -30.89 -1.28 1.08
C PRO A 639 -30.49 0.09 1.66
N SER A 640 -31.24 0.63 2.63
CA SER A 640 -30.89 1.87 3.34
C SER A 640 -29.96 1.64 4.52
N ARG A 641 -29.87 0.39 5.02
CA ARG A 641 -29.00 -0.05 6.12
C ARG A 641 -28.33 -1.39 5.77
N PRO A 642 -27.51 -1.44 4.69
CA PRO A 642 -26.91 -2.68 4.22
C PRO A 642 -25.96 -3.29 5.25
N VAL A 643 -26.10 -4.60 5.45
CA VAL A 643 -25.24 -5.43 6.32
C VAL A 643 -24.80 -6.66 5.53
N PRO A 644 -23.71 -6.59 4.74
CA PRO A 644 -23.16 -7.74 4.05
C PRO A 644 -22.71 -8.83 5.03
N VAL A 645 -23.16 -10.06 4.78
CA VAL A 645 -22.69 -11.26 5.45
C VAL A 645 -21.50 -11.81 4.68
N PHE A 646 -20.33 -11.73 5.28
CA PHE A 646 -19.13 -12.40 4.80
C PHE A 646 -18.99 -13.75 5.49
N ALA A 647 -18.64 -14.80 4.75
CA ALA A 647 -18.55 -16.15 5.30
C ALA A 647 -17.21 -16.81 4.98
N VAL A 648 -16.67 -17.55 5.95
CA VAL A 648 -15.52 -18.43 5.81
C VAL A 648 -15.94 -19.84 6.19
N GLY A 649 -16.17 -20.68 5.18
CA GLY A 649 -16.46 -22.09 5.37
C GLY A 649 -15.15 -22.88 5.48
N TYR A 650 -14.91 -23.49 6.63
CA TYR A 650 -13.69 -24.24 6.91
C TYR A 650 -13.83 -25.72 6.55
N GLY A 651 -12.90 -26.24 5.76
CA GLY A 651 -12.82 -27.66 5.40
C GLY A 651 -13.96 -28.14 4.48
N PRO A 652 -14.02 -29.45 4.20
CA PRO A 652 -14.99 -30.04 3.27
C PRO A 652 -16.41 -30.20 3.86
N GLY A 653 -16.60 -29.97 5.16
CA GLY A 653 -17.90 -30.08 5.83
C GLY A 653 -18.80 -28.84 5.69
N ALA A 654 -18.22 -27.67 5.43
CA ALA A 654 -18.95 -26.41 5.39
C ALA A 654 -19.94 -26.34 4.21
N ASP A 655 -21.18 -25.93 4.48
CA ASP A 655 -22.19 -25.72 3.42
C ASP A 655 -21.92 -24.43 2.63
N MET A 656 -20.90 -24.49 1.78
CA MET A 656 -20.54 -23.42 0.87
C MET A 656 -21.63 -23.11 -0.17
N ALA A 657 -22.64 -23.97 -0.36
CA ALA A 657 -23.76 -23.68 -1.24
C ALA A 657 -24.81 -22.78 -0.55
N THR A 658 -24.99 -22.91 0.76
CA THR A 658 -25.80 -21.99 1.57
C THR A 658 -25.04 -20.71 1.91
N LEU A 659 -23.78 -20.80 2.34
CA LEU A 659 -22.98 -19.63 2.71
C LEU A 659 -22.79 -18.65 1.55
N ARG A 660 -22.53 -19.13 0.32
CA ARG A 660 -22.44 -18.29 -0.89
C ARG A 660 -23.74 -17.58 -1.21
N GLU A 661 -24.88 -18.24 -1.03
CA GLU A 661 -26.18 -17.67 -1.37
C GLU A 661 -26.62 -16.63 -0.33
N ALA A 662 -26.39 -16.90 0.96
CA ALA A 662 -26.63 -15.94 2.04
C ALA A 662 -25.75 -14.67 1.91
N ALA A 663 -24.47 -14.86 1.57
CA ALA A 663 -23.57 -13.76 1.28
C ALA A 663 -24.03 -12.95 0.05
N ARG A 664 -24.39 -13.63 -1.05
CA ARG A 664 -24.88 -13.00 -2.29
C ARG A 664 -26.15 -12.17 -2.07
N LEU A 665 -27.10 -12.66 -1.25
CA LEU A 665 -28.34 -11.94 -0.93
C LEU A 665 -28.09 -10.63 -0.16
N THR A 666 -27.04 -10.58 0.66
CA THR A 666 -26.72 -9.43 1.53
C THR A 666 -25.65 -8.50 0.95
N GLY A 667 -25.07 -8.83 -0.20
CA GLY A 667 -23.97 -8.07 -0.83
C GLY A 667 -22.57 -8.42 -0.31
N GLY A 668 -22.44 -9.48 0.50
CA GLY A 668 -21.17 -10.02 0.97
C GLY A 668 -20.58 -11.08 0.03
N GLN A 669 -19.54 -11.79 0.51
CA GLN A 669 -18.87 -12.87 -0.21
C GLN A 669 -18.56 -14.06 0.72
N ALA A 670 -18.51 -15.27 0.16
CA ALA A 670 -18.21 -16.49 0.91
C ALA A 670 -16.98 -17.23 0.35
N PHE A 671 -16.01 -17.44 1.24
CA PHE A 671 -14.70 -18.04 0.95
C PHE A 671 -14.62 -19.44 1.57
N ALA A 672 -13.94 -20.36 0.90
CA ALA A 672 -13.67 -21.70 1.42
C ALA A 672 -12.20 -21.76 1.88
N ALA A 673 -11.96 -22.30 3.08
CA ALA A 673 -10.62 -22.47 3.63
C ALA A 673 -10.35 -23.96 3.94
N ALA A 674 -9.52 -24.62 3.14
CA ALA A 674 -9.19 -26.04 3.33
C ALA A 674 -7.95 -26.26 4.22
N ASN A 675 -7.08 -25.26 4.31
CA ASN A 675 -5.87 -25.22 5.15
C ASN A 675 -5.66 -23.80 5.74
N PRO A 676 -4.76 -23.56 6.71
CA PRO A 676 -4.66 -22.24 7.35
C PRO A 676 -4.18 -21.11 6.43
N ARG A 677 -3.40 -21.39 5.38
CA ARG A 677 -3.03 -20.34 4.41
C ARG A 677 -4.26 -19.87 3.62
N ASP A 678 -5.25 -20.75 3.43
CA ASP A 678 -6.54 -20.38 2.87
C ASP A 678 -7.37 -19.59 3.89
N LEU A 679 -7.24 -19.86 5.19
CA LEU A 679 -7.92 -19.12 6.26
C LEU A 679 -7.38 -17.68 6.37
N ASP A 680 -6.06 -17.48 6.38
CA ASP A 680 -5.42 -16.17 6.28
C ASP A 680 -5.89 -15.42 5.02
N SER A 681 -5.92 -16.12 3.88
CA SER A 681 -6.32 -15.55 2.58
C SER A 681 -7.81 -15.22 2.53
N ALA A 682 -8.66 -16.02 3.17
CA ALA A 682 -10.10 -15.80 3.29
C ALA A 682 -10.37 -14.59 4.19
N VAL A 683 -9.71 -14.48 5.35
CA VAL A 683 -9.81 -13.30 6.23
C VAL A 683 -9.36 -12.05 5.49
N LEU A 684 -8.21 -12.09 4.78
CA LEU A 684 -7.77 -10.99 3.91
C LEU A 684 -8.82 -10.64 2.85
N ALA A 685 -9.43 -11.64 2.20
CA ALA A 685 -10.42 -11.43 1.15
C ALA A 685 -11.73 -10.84 1.68
N VAL A 686 -12.19 -11.24 2.88
CA VAL A 686 -13.33 -10.63 3.60
C VAL A 686 -13.07 -9.14 3.80
N PHE A 687 -11.92 -8.77 4.38
CA PHE A 687 -11.57 -7.37 4.60
C PHE A 687 -11.39 -6.59 3.30
N LEU A 688 -10.75 -7.15 2.28
CA LEU A 688 -10.61 -6.51 0.96
C LEU A 688 -11.96 -6.28 0.28
N ALA A 689 -12.90 -7.22 0.37
CA ALA A 689 -14.24 -7.09 -0.22
C ALA A 689 -15.08 -6.04 0.55
N ALA A 690 -14.99 -6.04 1.88
CA ALA A 690 -15.67 -5.04 2.72
C ALA A 690 -15.21 -3.60 2.43
N HIS A 691 -13.93 -3.39 2.10
CA HIS A 691 -13.41 -2.09 1.65
C HIS A 691 -13.87 -1.66 0.24
N GLN A 692 -14.33 -2.60 -0.60
CA GLN A 692 -14.70 -2.31 -2.00
C GLN A 692 -16.20 -2.06 -2.18
N GLY A 693 -17.06 -2.53 -1.26
CA GLY A 693 -18.53 -2.56 -1.40
C GLY A 693 -19.27 -1.21 -1.44
N ARG A 694 -18.56 -0.07 -1.52
CA ARG A 694 -19.14 1.28 -1.67
C ARG A 694 -18.70 1.99 -2.96
N SER A 695 -18.18 1.24 -3.93
CA SER A 695 -17.54 1.77 -5.16
C SER A 695 -18.41 1.69 -6.42
N GLY A 696 -19.73 1.59 -6.28
CA GLY A 696 -20.70 1.44 -7.38
C GLY A 696 -22.01 2.15 -7.08
#